data_AF-A0A812SSB3-F1
#
_entry.id   AF-A0A812SSB3-F1
#
_cell.length_a   1.000
_cell.length_b   1.000
_cell.length_c   1.000
_cell.angle_alpha   90.00
_cell.angle_beta   90.00
_cell.angle_gamma   90.00
#
_symmetry.space_group_name_H-M   'P 1'
#
loop_
_entity.id
_entity.type
_entity.pdbx_description
1 polymer ?
#
loop_
_entity_poly.entity_id
_entity_poly.type
_entity_poly.pdbx_seq_one_letter_code
_entity_poly.pdbx_strand_id
1 'polypeptide(L)'
;MQALPTRLRPFLLVLLLTYAQEDVNTTNETFILPFVESRVEAIPTTVQTCGELVFSGAESFDSRGDSLQFFWGFGPGTPSWFRTPRLSTLLEEATATSADSVVVSPWVLSEAGARLGEELREGEVRLEVRLIVRNALGNSTEAVVSAGVVGSTAQAEPVIFPVGSNDVQLKHSERLILSVVTSEAPFALSCALRDPGRSAGRTNITWEYRGFGQAFRTLEDLAPSNPRMRDLSEDPNTVELAPYALQPGSFHLLRAVAAFDTRPTLAPRANVVFRISVEPLPPLEVHIIGPRVASQCGFELDASQVWDPTLPSSNLSDFLFEWRCSSIVQVGELDICANLPGLGAAGPRLTVGPGLLPGVHRFSVFVRRKTGGPSAVARNPVRVQNTSFATLSLKFPRYAYTGKLNLTDGIPPVSAVVDASGQAGAACLVPEVQWQWVLVEDRLLPRLDRILPTRAETVGNMLELQSDVGDDGLLLPGVPYYHVLLQSDNQSTLAAAVAGVVDRPPLENVLRNGVVAAIISPKFVAEEPPAGGLITVQPSFQGLSLGTTFVVETSMWTDERPAELEYEFLAFPLQELPQGADPLPDLQIDWEDPQNPQYWKELGGQLLRPWGHLPQALVHMPAGLYQLVVRARDDEGAVAMTSSPEPLIVEAEQNFTVPYVEAFLATVQVTNNVGQLLQAAIAVAVTADPIVRQKECSTDFFGTVTCKQIPAQEVVRPAFEMLTAAAPYIWGDMVGKLGAALMMLLKTVSVTVVQTVDVTNVFGDSLDPRNLTENGTEPDDVPAGTVLWNVSRHQIPLEFTTTAVQLLATTQERLLLDQAFDPKSTLDRYAGEEVWAGIAMILWLSQ
;
A
#
# COMPACT_ATOMS: atom_id res chain seq x y z
N MET A 1 -34.48 26.04 -38.75
CA MET A 1 -34.44 25.51 -37.36
C MET A 1 -35.69 24.72 -36.95
N GLN A 2 -36.88 25.02 -37.46
CA GLN A 2 -38.11 24.34 -36.99
C GLN A 2 -38.31 22.90 -37.54
N ALA A 3 -37.50 22.44 -38.50
CA ALA A 3 -37.66 21.12 -39.13
C ALA A 3 -36.73 20.01 -38.60
N LEU A 4 -35.94 20.24 -37.54
CA LEU A 4 -34.99 19.25 -37.00
C LEU A 4 -35.55 18.50 -35.76
N PRO A 5 -35.25 17.18 -35.62
CA PRO A 5 -35.68 16.37 -34.47
C PRO A 5 -35.15 16.94 -33.15
N THR A 6 -35.99 16.93 -32.11
CA THR A 6 -35.71 17.54 -30.79
C THR A 6 -34.44 17.03 -30.11
N ARG A 7 -33.98 15.80 -30.41
CA ARG A 7 -32.76 15.21 -29.83
C ARG A 7 -31.45 15.73 -30.43
N LEU A 8 -31.47 16.38 -31.60
CA LEU A 8 -30.26 16.90 -32.26
C LEU A 8 -30.03 18.40 -32.02
N ARG A 9 -30.99 19.09 -31.39
CA ARG A 9 -30.89 20.53 -31.10
C ARG A 9 -29.75 20.90 -30.14
N PRO A 10 -29.44 20.16 -29.05
CA PRO A 10 -28.34 20.54 -28.18
C PRO A 10 -26.97 20.36 -28.86
N PHE A 11 -26.81 19.34 -29.71
CA PHE A 11 -25.57 19.11 -30.45
C PHE A 11 -25.31 20.16 -31.54
N LEU A 12 -26.35 20.62 -32.23
CA LEU A 12 -26.21 21.68 -33.25
C LEU A 12 -25.93 23.05 -32.62
N LEU A 13 -26.40 23.30 -31.39
CA LEU A 13 -26.10 24.54 -30.66
C LEU A 13 -24.61 24.58 -30.25
N VAL A 14 -24.05 23.45 -29.80
CA VAL A 14 -22.61 23.34 -29.51
C VAL A 14 -21.76 23.43 -30.78
N LEU A 15 -22.22 22.86 -31.90
CA LEU A 15 -21.51 22.96 -33.18
C LEU A 15 -21.54 24.39 -33.77
N LEU A 16 -22.64 25.14 -33.57
CA LEU A 16 -22.76 26.53 -34.03
C LEU A 16 -21.99 27.51 -33.14
N LEU A 17 -21.80 27.18 -31.85
CA LEU A 17 -20.97 27.97 -30.93
C LEU A 17 -19.47 27.74 -31.17
N THR A 18 -19.07 26.53 -31.59
CA THR A 18 -17.67 26.22 -31.89
C THR A 18 -17.24 26.66 -33.30
N TYR A 19 -18.15 26.74 -34.27
CA TYR A 19 -17.83 27.21 -35.63
C TYR A 19 -17.80 28.74 -35.80
N ALA A 20 -18.17 29.51 -34.78
CA ALA A 20 -18.11 30.98 -34.81
C ALA A 20 -16.80 31.55 -34.24
N GLN A 21 -15.80 30.70 -33.95
CA GLN A 21 -14.58 31.09 -33.24
C GLN A 21 -13.30 31.09 -34.10
N GLU A 22 -13.39 30.79 -35.39
CA GLU A 22 -12.30 31.01 -36.35
C GLU A 22 -12.75 32.10 -37.35
N ASP A 23 -11.89 33.11 -37.53
CA ASP A 23 -12.00 34.22 -38.51
C ASP A 23 -12.77 35.50 -38.16
N VAL A 24 -12.54 36.07 -36.97
CA VAL A 24 -12.66 37.53 -36.79
C VAL A 24 -11.47 38.09 -35.98
N ASN A 25 -10.36 38.33 -36.68
CA ASN A 25 -9.25 39.17 -36.20
C ASN A 25 -9.59 40.66 -36.40
N THR A 26 -10.71 41.11 -35.83
CA THR A 26 -10.95 42.54 -35.59
C THR A 26 -10.85 42.78 -34.11
N THR A 27 -9.99 43.71 -33.73
CA THR A 27 -9.81 44.29 -32.40
C THR A 27 -11.10 44.96 -31.91
N ASN A 28 -12.13 44.17 -31.63
CA ASN A 28 -13.21 44.58 -30.74
C ASN A 28 -12.69 44.31 -29.34
N GLU A 29 -12.07 45.32 -28.74
CA GLU A 29 -11.96 45.42 -27.30
C GLU A 29 -13.36 45.25 -26.74
N THR A 30 -13.71 44.02 -26.34
CA THR A 30 -14.89 43.76 -25.54
C THR A 30 -14.68 44.54 -24.25
N PHE A 31 -15.36 45.68 -24.15
CA PHE A 31 -15.38 46.50 -22.96
C PHE A 31 -16.03 45.69 -21.85
N ILE A 32 -15.21 44.90 -21.12
CA ILE A 32 -15.66 44.17 -19.94
C ILE A 32 -15.99 45.25 -18.91
N LEU A 33 -17.29 45.46 -18.68
CA LEU A 33 -17.72 46.34 -17.60
C LEU A 33 -17.13 45.77 -16.30
N PRO A 34 -16.45 46.60 -15.49
CA PRO A 34 -15.89 46.15 -14.23
C PRO A 34 -17.02 45.60 -13.36
N PHE A 35 -16.85 44.38 -12.87
CA PHE A 35 -17.82 43.71 -12.02
C PHE A 35 -17.13 43.17 -10.77
N VAL A 36 -17.92 43.05 -9.71
CA VAL A 36 -17.51 42.47 -8.43
C VAL A 36 -18.26 41.17 -8.28
N GLU A 37 -17.61 40.17 -7.69
CA GLU A 37 -18.24 38.94 -7.26
C GLU A 37 -17.96 38.72 -5.78
N SER A 38 -19.02 38.61 -4.98
CA SER A 38 -18.94 38.33 -3.55
C SER A 38 -19.00 36.83 -3.34
N ARG A 39 -18.02 36.29 -2.62
CA ARG A 39 -17.98 34.88 -2.19
C ARG A 39 -17.81 34.85 -0.70
N VAL A 40 -18.60 34.01 -0.03
CA VAL A 40 -18.54 33.87 1.42
C VAL A 40 -18.70 32.41 1.81
N GLU A 41 -17.84 31.95 2.71
CA GLU A 41 -17.83 30.60 3.26
C GLU A 41 -17.88 30.64 4.79
N ALA A 42 -18.36 29.56 5.40
CA ALA A 42 -18.40 29.36 6.84
C ALA A 42 -17.55 28.15 7.21
N ILE A 43 -16.59 28.35 8.11
CA ILE A 43 -15.60 27.35 8.51
C ILE A 43 -15.65 27.19 10.04
N PRO A 44 -16.13 26.05 10.57
CA PRO A 44 -16.83 24.95 9.87
C PRO A 44 -18.29 25.29 9.51
N THR A 45 -18.92 24.49 8.64
CA THR A 45 -20.35 24.62 8.28
C THR A 45 -21.31 24.26 9.43
N THR A 46 -20.83 23.54 10.45
CA THR A 46 -21.54 23.28 11.70
C THR A 46 -20.57 23.43 12.87
N VAL A 47 -20.92 24.23 13.88
CA VAL A 47 -20.09 24.54 15.04
C VAL A 47 -20.87 24.28 16.33
N GLN A 48 -20.21 23.76 17.36
CA GLN A 48 -20.80 23.72 18.70
C GLN A 48 -20.69 25.10 19.37
N THR A 49 -21.55 25.40 20.33
CA THR A 49 -21.51 26.68 21.06
C THR A 49 -20.18 26.98 21.79
N CYS A 50 -19.30 26.00 21.98
CA CYS A 50 -17.93 26.19 22.48
C CYS A 50 -16.83 26.09 21.40
N GLY A 51 -17.18 25.96 20.13
CA GLY A 51 -16.24 26.02 19.00
C GLY A 51 -16.04 27.45 18.50
N GLU A 52 -15.04 27.64 17.64
CA GLU A 52 -14.83 28.87 16.88
C GLU A 52 -15.49 28.75 15.51
N LEU A 53 -16.02 29.85 14.99
CA LEU A 53 -16.66 29.90 13.67
C LEU A 53 -16.11 31.09 12.89
N VAL A 54 -15.56 30.83 11.71
CA VAL A 54 -15.03 31.87 10.82
C VAL A 54 -15.95 32.01 9.62
N PHE A 55 -16.33 33.25 9.30
CA PHE A 55 -16.91 33.61 8.02
C PHE A 55 -15.84 34.29 7.18
N SER A 56 -15.48 33.70 6.04
CA SER A 56 -14.44 34.22 5.16
C SER A 56 -15.06 34.75 3.87
N GLY A 57 -14.74 35.99 3.53
CA GLY A 57 -15.04 36.66 2.27
C GLY A 57 -13.85 36.74 1.32
N ALA A 58 -12.72 36.14 1.68
CA ALA A 58 -11.42 36.32 1.01
C ALA A 58 -11.40 35.86 -0.47
N GLU A 59 -12.32 34.98 -0.87
CA GLU A 59 -12.46 34.57 -2.28
C GLU A 59 -13.24 35.59 -3.15
N SER A 60 -13.73 36.67 -2.55
CA SER A 60 -14.38 37.75 -3.30
C SER A 60 -13.36 38.46 -4.19
N PHE A 61 -13.74 38.81 -5.42
CA PHE A 61 -12.82 39.46 -6.37
C PHE A 61 -13.49 40.58 -7.17
N ASP A 62 -12.67 41.54 -7.59
CA ASP A 62 -13.00 42.55 -8.59
C ASP A 62 -12.33 42.19 -9.92
N SER A 63 -13.05 42.31 -11.04
CA SER A 63 -12.51 41.92 -12.35
C SER A 63 -11.32 42.76 -12.83
N ARG A 64 -11.00 43.87 -12.15
CA ARG A 64 -9.81 44.69 -12.40
C ARG A 64 -8.72 44.55 -11.32
N GLY A 65 -8.96 43.77 -10.27
CA GLY A 65 -8.03 43.60 -9.15
C GLY A 65 -7.97 44.80 -8.20
N ASP A 66 -8.98 45.69 -8.21
CA ASP A 66 -9.05 46.79 -7.25
C ASP A 66 -9.32 46.28 -5.82
N SER A 67 -8.92 47.05 -4.81
CA SER A 67 -9.26 46.75 -3.41
C SER A 67 -10.77 46.75 -3.18
N LEU A 68 -11.22 45.76 -2.42
CA LEU A 68 -12.62 45.54 -2.08
C LEU A 68 -12.97 46.10 -0.70
N GLN A 69 -14.23 46.54 -0.53
CA GLN A 69 -14.82 46.89 0.76
C GLN A 69 -15.83 45.82 1.18
N PHE A 70 -15.72 45.34 2.42
CA PHE A 70 -16.53 44.26 2.95
C PHE A 70 -17.56 44.79 3.98
N PHE A 71 -18.83 44.47 3.77
CA PHE A 71 -19.93 44.84 4.68
C PHE A 71 -20.64 43.59 5.17
N TRP A 72 -20.57 43.35 6.47
CA TRP A 72 -21.09 42.17 7.15
C TRP A 72 -22.42 42.47 7.84
N GLY A 73 -23.33 41.50 7.85
CA GLY A 73 -24.59 41.60 8.56
C GLY A 73 -25.28 40.25 8.72
N PHE A 74 -26.40 40.22 9.44
CA PHE A 74 -27.19 38.99 9.54
C PHE A 74 -27.97 38.72 8.25
N GLY A 75 -27.94 37.47 7.80
CA GLY A 75 -28.83 36.97 6.77
C GLY A 75 -30.27 36.80 7.28
N PRO A 76 -31.23 36.61 6.36
CA PRO A 76 -32.65 36.52 6.69
C PRO A 76 -33.00 35.28 7.55
N GLY A 77 -32.24 34.19 7.43
CA GLY A 77 -32.46 32.95 8.17
C GLY A 77 -31.95 32.95 9.61
N THR A 78 -31.22 33.98 10.06
CA THR A 78 -30.80 34.09 11.47
C THR A 78 -31.96 34.54 12.36
N PRO A 79 -32.41 33.70 13.32
CA PRO A 79 -33.52 34.04 14.22
C PRO A 79 -33.24 35.31 15.01
N SER A 80 -34.26 36.14 15.27
CA SER A 80 -34.10 37.42 15.97
C SER A 80 -33.50 37.27 17.37
N TRP A 81 -33.87 36.22 18.10
CA TRP A 81 -33.34 35.92 19.43
C TRP A 81 -31.87 35.47 19.42
N PHE A 82 -31.37 34.97 18.29
CA PHE A 82 -29.97 34.57 18.08
C PHE A 82 -29.05 35.75 17.70
N ARG A 83 -29.62 36.90 17.33
CA ARG A 83 -28.90 38.16 17.03
C ARG A 83 -28.50 38.89 18.31
N THR A 84 -27.60 38.29 19.09
CA THR A 84 -27.15 38.88 20.36
C THR A 84 -26.42 40.23 20.12
N PRO A 85 -26.45 41.17 21.08
CA PRO A 85 -25.77 42.45 20.93
C PRO A 85 -24.29 42.30 20.59
N ARG A 86 -23.60 41.31 21.16
CA ARG A 86 -22.18 41.06 20.87
C ARG A 86 -21.94 40.56 19.45
N LEU A 87 -22.78 39.65 18.95
CA LEU A 87 -22.65 39.16 17.59
C LEU A 87 -22.94 40.28 16.58
N SER A 88 -23.88 41.17 16.89
CA SER A 88 -24.12 42.40 16.11
C SER A 88 -22.89 43.31 16.12
N THR A 89 -22.31 43.60 17.29
CA THR A 89 -21.11 44.45 17.41
C THR A 89 -19.93 43.88 16.63
N LEU A 90 -19.73 42.55 16.65
CA LEU A 90 -18.66 41.89 15.91
C LEU A 90 -18.80 42.10 14.39
N LEU A 91 -20.02 41.94 13.84
CA LEU A 91 -20.27 42.16 12.40
C LEU A 91 -20.16 43.65 12.03
N GLU A 92 -20.57 44.55 12.92
CA GLU A 92 -20.41 46.00 12.76
C GLU A 92 -18.93 46.41 12.77
N GLU A 93 -18.11 45.84 13.66
CA GLU A 93 -16.67 46.10 13.74
C GLU A 93 -15.92 45.57 12.52
N ALA A 94 -16.25 44.36 12.06
CA ALA A 94 -15.72 43.81 10.82
C ALA A 94 -16.10 44.67 9.61
N THR A 95 -17.31 45.22 9.58
CA THR A 95 -17.75 46.17 8.55
C THR A 95 -17.00 47.49 8.63
N ALA A 96 -16.79 48.03 9.83
CA ALA A 96 -16.09 49.30 10.04
C ALA A 96 -14.62 49.23 9.62
N THR A 97 -14.00 48.06 9.81
CA THR A 97 -12.60 47.79 9.43
C THR A 97 -12.46 47.23 8.02
N SER A 98 -13.57 46.94 7.33
CA SER A 98 -13.59 46.26 6.04
C SER A 98 -12.78 44.95 6.06
N ALA A 99 -12.91 44.17 7.14
CA ALA A 99 -12.25 42.89 7.29
C ALA A 99 -12.79 41.89 6.24
N ASP A 100 -11.90 41.15 5.60
CA ASP A 100 -12.25 40.07 4.67
C ASP A 100 -12.74 38.80 5.39
N SER A 101 -12.66 38.75 6.73
CA SER A 101 -13.11 37.64 7.54
C SER A 101 -13.69 38.10 8.89
N VAL A 102 -14.59 37.29 9.46
CA VAL A 102 -15.20 37.49 10.78
C VAL A 102 -14.99 36.23 11.61
N VAL A 103 -14.24 36.35 12.70
CA VAL A 103 -14.01 35.25 13.65
C VAL A 103 -14.99 35.39 14.81
N VAL A 104 -15.96 34.48 14.91
CA VAL A 104 -16.89 34.39 16.03
C VAL A 104 -16.29 33.48 17.09
N SER A 105 -15.79 34.10 18.16
CA SER A 105 -15.14 33.35 19.24
C SER A 105 -16.14 32.44 20.00
N PRO A 106 -15.64 31.35 20.62
CA PRO A 106 -16.45 30.45 21.44
C PRO A 106 -17.29 31.16 22.50
N TRP A 107 -16.76 32.25 23.09
CA TRP A 107 -17.48 33.00 24.11
C TRP A 107 -18.73 33.69 23.55
N VAL A 108 -18.63 34.30 22.36
CA VAL A 108 -19.77 34.95 21.68
C VAL A 108 -20.82 33.90 21.28
N LEU A 109 -20.38 32.75 20.76
CA LEU A 109 -21.27 31.63 20.44
C LEU A 109 -21.91 31.00 21.68
N SER A 110 -21.21 30.93 22.80
CA SER A 110 -21.75 30.38 24.05
C SER A 110 -22.85 31.26 24.66
N GLU A 111 -22.73 32.60 24.53
CA GLU A 111 -23.78 33.52 24.97
C GLU A 111 -25.05 33.40 24.10
N ALA A 112 -24.87 33.27 22.79
CA ALA A 112 -25.98 32.96 21.88
C ALA A 112 -26.57 31.56 22.14
N GLY A 113 -25.70 30.60 22.44
CA GLY A 113 -26.02 29.22 22.81
C GLY A 113 -26.75 29.05 24.14
N ALA A 114 -26.47 29.90 25.12
CA ALA A 114 -27.15 29.86 26.41
C ALA A 114 -28.65 30.16 26.28
N ARG A 115 -29.01 31.07 25.36
CA ARG A 115 -30.42 31.36 25.01
C ARG A 115 -31.10 30.20 24.28
N LEU A 116 -30.31 29.45 23.53
CA LEU A 116 -30.72 28.23 22.82
C LEU A 116 -31.19 27.17 23.81
N GLY A 117 -30.48 26.98 24.93
CA GLY A 117 -30.84 26.04 25.98
C GLY A 117 -32.13 26.37 26.73
N GLU A 118 -32.57 27.64 26.74
CA GLU A 118 -33.83 28.06 27.36
C GLU A 118 -35.05 27.83 26.46
N GLU A 119 -34.92 27.98 25.13
CA GLU A 119 -36.05 27.89 24.19
C GLU A 119 -36.12 26.58 23.39
N LEU A 120 -34.99 25.93 23.11
CA LEU A 120 -34.89 24.75 22.25
C LEU A 120 -34.09 23.68 22.98
N ARG A 121 -34.81 22.76 23.66
CA ARG A 121 -34.17 21.73 24.47
C ARG A 121 -33.16 20.89 23.69
N GLU A 122 -33.35 20.69 22.38
CA GLU A 122 -32.41 20.02 21.48
C GLU A 122 -32.66 20.53 20.04
N GLY A 123 -31.67 21.16 19.40
CA GLY A 123 -31.79 21.62 18.01
C GLY A 123 -30.57 22.38 17.49
N GLU A 124 -30.26 22.18 16.20
CA GLU A 124 -29.30 23.00 15.44
C GLU A 124 -29.97 24.32 15.05
N VAL A 125 -29.27 25.43 15.25
CA VAL A 125 -29.77 26.78 14.90
C VAL A 125 -28.93 27.35 13.80
N ARG A 126 -29.60 27.79 12.73
CA ARG A 126 -28.95 28.33 11.56
C ARG A 126 -28.52 29.78 11.79
N LEU A 127 -27.22 30.03 11.82
CA LEU A 127 -26.62 31.36 11.77
C LEU A 127 -26.30 31.71 10.31
N GLU A 128 -27.16 32.52 9.69
CA GLU A 128 -26.89 33.11 8.37
C GLU A 128 -26.18 34.45 8.50
N VAL A 129 -25.07 34.59 7.76
CA VAL A 129 -24.31 35.83 7.62
C VAL A 129 -24.37 36.29 6.17
N ARG A 130 -24.68 37.56 6.00
CA ARG A 130 -24.76 38.30 4.74
C ARG A 130 -23.48 39.09 4.56
N LEU A 131 -22.81 38.92 3.42
CA LEU A 131 -21.66 39.70 3.00
C LEU A 131 -22.04 40.51 1.75
N ILE A 132 -21.84 41.82 1.79
CA ILE A 132 -21.88 42.70 0.62
C ILE A 132 -20.46 43.16 0.34
N VAL A 133 -20.01 42.97 -0.89
CA VAL A 133 -18.69 43.42 -1.35
C VAL A 133 -18.87 44.58 -2.31
N ARG A 134 -18.06 45.65 -2.15
CA ARG A 134 -18.06 46.81 -3.06
C ARG A 134 -16.67 47.10 -3.60
N ASN A 135 -16.55 47.45 -4.89
CA ASN A 135 -15.31 48.00 -5.43
C ASN A 135 -15.29 49.53 -5.38
N ALA A 136 -14.17 50.12 -5.80
CA ALA A 136 -13.96 51.57 -5.86
C ALA A 136 -14.96 52.34 -6.76
N LEU A 137 -15.65 51.65 -7.68
CA LEU A 137 -16.68 52.24 -8.54
C LEU A 137 -18.08 52.23 -7.93
N GLY A 138 -18.24 51.63 -6.74
CA GLY A 138 -19.52 51.46 -6.08
C GLY A 138 -20.35 50.28 -6.61
N ASN A 139 -19.79 49.45 -7.50
CA ASN A 139 -20.45 48.21 -7.89
C ASN A 139 -20.44 47.25 -6.71
N SER A 140 -21.58 46.60 -6.46
CA SER A 140 -21.73 45.73 -5.29
C SER A 140 -22.45 44.44 -5.61
N THR A 141 -22.00 43.34 -5.01
CA THR A 141 -22.69 42.06 -5.00
C THR A 141 -22.87 41.56 -3.57
N GLU A 142 -23.83 40.67 -3.39
CA GLU A 142 -24.20 40.11 -2.09
C GLU A 142 -24.11 38.59 -2.14
N ALA A 143 -23.57 38.00 -1.07
CA ALA A 143 -23.60 36.58 -0.82
C ALA A 143 -24.08 36.29 0.61
N VAL A 144 -24.71 35.14 0.82
CA VAL A 144 -25.20 34.68 2.13
C VAL A 144 -24.70 33.26 2.36
N VAL A 145 -24.13 33.01 3.52
CA VAL A 145 -23.75 31.66 3.97
C VAL A 145 -24.39 31.37 5.32
N SER A 146 -24.64 30.09 5.58
CA SER A 146 -25.16 29.63 6.86
C SER A 146 -24.21 28.66 7.54
N ALA A 147 -24.06 28.81 8.86
CA ALA A 147 -23.47 27.83 9.73
C ALA A 147 -24.53 27.27 10.70
N GLY A 148 -24.51 25.96 10.92
CA GLY A 148 -25.30 25.32 11.97
C GLY A 148 -24.66 25.50 13.34
N VAL A 149 -25.36 26.03 14.34
CA VAL A 149 -24.87 26.17 15.71
C VAL A 149 -25.59 25.17 16.62
N VAL A 150 -24.84 24.28 17.28
CA VAL A 150 -25.37 23.22 18.14
C VAL A 150 -25.12 23.53 19.63
N GLY A 151 -26.18 23.47 20.45
CA GLY A 151 -26.13 23.76 21.89
C GLY A 151 -25.24 22.80 22.71
N SER A 152 -24.61 23.32 23.79
CA SER A 152 -23.57 22.62 24.60
C SER A 152 -24.03 21.41 25.43
N THR A 153 -25.32 21.04 25.42
CA THR A 153 -25.79 19.83 26.12
C THR A 153 -25.50 18.54 25.34
N ALA A 154 -25.17 18.64 24.06
CA ALA A 154 -24.69 17.52 23.27
C ALA A 154 -23.18 17.32 23.54
N GLN A 155 -22.85 16.26 24.27
CA GLN A 155 -21.47 15.77 24.45
C GLN A 155 -20.77 15.77 23.08
N ALA A 156 -19.64 16.47 22.96
CA ALA A 156 -18.89 16.57 21.70
C ALA A 156 -18.58 15.18 21.17
N GLU A 157 -19.15 14.81 20.03
CA GLU A 157 -18.95 13.49 19.42
C GLU A 157 -17.48 13.28 19.04
N PRO A 158 -16.97 12.04 19.08
CA PRO A 158 -15.60 11.77 18.65
C PRO A 158 -15.51 12.04 17.15
N VAL A 159 -14.43 12.70 16.71
CA VAL A 159 -14.19 12.89 15.28
C VAL A 159 -13.40 11.70 14.79
N ILE A 160 -13.83 11.09 13.70
CA ILE A 160 -13.19 9.92 13.09
C ILE A 160 -12.74 10.24 11.67
N PHE A 161 -11.49 9.90 11.35
CA PHE A 161 -10.87 10.13 10.05
C PHE A 161 -10.35 8.81 9.47
N PRO A 162 -10.47 8.57 8.15
CA PRO A 162 -9.82 7.43 7.51
C PRO A 162 -8.30 7.59 7.49
N VAL A 163 -7.58 6.48 7.66
CA VAL A 163 -6.17 6.37 7.29
C VAL A 163 -6.11 5.88 5.84
N GLY A 164 -5.88 6.79 4.90
CA GLY A 164 -5.70 6.48 3.48
C GLY A 164 -6.95 6.80 2.64
N SER A 165 -7.06 6.16 1.49
CA SER A 165 -8.19 6.36 0.57
C SER A 165 -9.46 5.70 1.12
N ASN A 166 -10.60 6.40 0.99
CA ASN A 166 -11.92 5.81 1.23
C ASN A 166 -12.35 4.89 0.09
N ASP A 167 -11.82 5.08 -1.12
CA ASP A 167 -12.07 4.21 -2.26
C ASP A 167 -10.88 3.24 -2.38
N VAL A 168 -11.14 1.95 -2.13
CA VAL A 168 -10.14 0.88 -2.11
C VAL A 168 -10.45 -0.10 -3.23
N GLN A 169 -9.51 -0.27 -4.16
CA GLN A 169 -9.53 -1.36 -5.13
C GLN A 169 -8.69 -2.51 -4.58
N LEU A 170 -9.28 -3.70 -4.50
CA LEU A 170 -8.68 -4.86 -3.85
C LEU A 170 -8.64 -6.05 -4.82
N LYS A 171 -7.47 -6.67 -4.99
CA LYS A 171 -7.40 -7.99 -5.67
C LYS A 171 -8.05 -9.03 -4.75
N HIS A 172 -8.82 -9.96 -5.28
CA HIS A 172 -9.58 -10.92 -4.44
C HIS A 172 -8.70 -11.79 -3.51
N SER A 173 -7.41 -11.96 -3.84
CA SER A 173 -6.41 -12.73 -3.10
C SER A 173 -5.69 -11.91 -2.03
N GLU A 174 -5.89 -10.60 -2.01
CA GLU A 174 -5.27 -9.71 -1.04
C GLU A 174 -6.05 -9.66 0.27
N ARG A 175 -5.34 -9.36 1.35
CA ARG A 175 -5.94 -9.01 2.63
C ARG A 175 -6.46 -7.58 2.57
N LEU A 176 -7.62 -7.34 3.15
CA LEU A 176 -8.14 -5.98 3.29
C LEU A 176 -7.72 -5.44 4.66
N ILE A 177 -6.97 -4.35 4.68
CA ILE A 177 -6.60 -3.63 5.91
C ILE A 177 -7.14 -2.21 5.78
N LEU A 178 -8.02 -1.81 6.70
CA LEU A 178 -8.53 -0.45 6.76
C LEU A 178 -8.30 0.08 8.17
N SER A 179 -7.81 1.30 8.27
CA SER A 179 -7.58 1.94 9.57
C SER A 179 -8.27 3.29 9.64
N VAL A 180 -8.61 3.69 10.86
CA VAL A 180 -9.19 4.99 11.18
C VAL A 180 -8.44 5.59 12.35
N VAL A 181 -8.41 6.92 12.41
CA VAL A 181 -7.93 7.65 13.57
C VAL A 181 -9.10 8.37 14.21
N THR A 182 -9.19 8.28 15.52
CA THR A 182 -10.11 9.11 16.30
C THR A 182 -9.32 10.28 16.90
N SER A 183 -9.85 11.47 16.69
CA SER A 183 -9.44 12.66 17.43
C SER A 183 -10.53 12.91 18.46
N GLU A 184 -10.16 13.04 19.72
CA GLU A 184 -10.98 13.84 20.62
C GLU A 184 -11.07 15.22 19.97
N ALA A 185 -12.28 15.73 19.73
CA ALA A 185 -12.40 17.06 19.16
C ALA A 185 -11.62 18.00 20.10
N PRO A 186 -10.63 18.78 19.64
CA PRO A 186 -9.85 19.67 20.52
C PRO A 186 -10.75 20.63 21.31
N PHE A 187 -11.95 20.89 20.79
CA PHE A 187 -13.01 21.67 21.43
C PHE A 187 -13.72 20.95 22.59
N ALA A 188 -13.78 19.60 22.59
CA ALA A 188 -14.31 18.81 23.71
C ALA A 188 -13.50 19.03 24.98
N LEU A 189 -12.17 19.16 24.89
CA LEU A 189 -11.31 19.47 26.03
C LEU A 189 -11.58 20.88 26.59
N SER A 190 -11.75 21.89 25.73
CA SER A 190 -12.06 23.27 26.17
C SER A 190 -13.43 23.36 26.87
N CYS A 191 -14.39 22.54 26.44
CA CYS A 191 -15.71 22.39 27.05
C CYS A 191 -15.64 21.55 28.36
N ALA A 192 -14.83 20.49 28.41
CA ALA A 192 -14.67 19.59 29.56
C ALA A 192 -13.86 20.20 30.72
N LEU A 193 -12.90 21.09 30.42
CA LEU A 193 -12.13 21.81 31.45
C LEU A 193 -12.99 22.70 32.36
N ARG A 194 -14.23 23.02 31.94
CA ARG A 194 -15.20 23.74 32.78
C ARG A 194 -15.95 22.85 33.77
N ASP A 195 -15.91 21.52 33.61
CA ASP A 195 -16.66 20.58 34.44
C ASP A 195 -15.77 19.35 34.77
N PRO A 196 -14.78 19.49 35.68
CA PRO A 196 -13.69 18.52 35.92
C PRO A 196 -14.11 17.14 36.45
N GLY A 197 -15.42 16.85 36.54
CA GLY A 197 -15.97 15.52 36.87
C GLY A 197 -16.43 14.70 35.66
N ARG A 198 -16.30 15.22 34.42
CA ARG A 198 -16.71 14.53 33.18
C ARG A 198 -15.53 14.35 32.25
N SER A 199 -14.73 13.29 32.46
CA SER A 199 -13.76 12.84 31.45
C SER A 199 -14.50 12.45 30.16
N ALA A 200 -13.93 12.76 29.01
CA ALA A 200 -14.36 12.16 27.75
C ALA A 200 -14.36 10.62 27.95
N GLY A 201 -15.46 9.96 27.59
CA GLY A 201 -15.50 8.50 27.68
C GLY A 201 -14.46 7.90 26.73
N ARG A 202 -14.05 6.64 26.95
CA ARG A 202 -13.29 5.91 25.94
C ARG A 202 -14.10 5.88 24.64
N THR A 203 -13.47 6.25 23.53
CA THR A 203 -14.07 6.09 22.20
C THR A 203 -13.97 4.64 21.80
N ASN A 204 -15.13 4.01 21.57
CA ASN A 204 -15.22 2.69 20.96
C ASN A 204 -15.52 2.84 19.48
N ILE A 205 -14.79 2.08 18.67
CA ILE A 205 -15.03 1.95 17.24
C ILE A 205 -15.70 0.62 17.01
N THR A 206 -16.84 0.66 16.32
CA THR A 206 -17.53 -0.53 15.84
C THR A 206 -17.46 -0.58 14.33
N TRP A 207 -16.93 -1.67 13.78
CA TRP A 207 -16.87 -1.90 12.36
C TRP A 207 -18.14 -2.59 11.86
N GLU A 208 -18.73 -2.01 10.83
CA GLU A 208 -19.95 -2.49 10.19
C GLU A 208 -19.72 -2.76 8.71
N TYR A 209 -20.33 -3.81 8.19
CA TYR A 209 -20.26 -4.20 6.81
C TYR A 209 -21.64 -4.19 6.15
N ARG A 210 -21.65 -3.84 4.86
CA ARG A 210 -22.81 -3.88 4.00
C ARG A 210 -22.47 -4.37 2.60
N GLY A 211 -23.06 -5.50 2.21
CA GLY A 211 -23.10 -5.93 0.82
C GLY A 211 -24.07 -5.10 -0.03
N PHE A 212 -23.97 -5.19 -1.36
CA PHE A 212 -24.85 -4.45 -2.26
C PHE A 212 -26.35 -4.74 -1.97
N GLY A 213 -27.12 -3.68 -1.69
CA GLY A 213 -28.56 -3.76 -1.41
C GLY A 213 -28.96 -4.29 -0.02
N GLN A 214 -28.00 -4.55 0.88
CA GLN A 214 -28.28 -5.00 2.26
C GLN A 214 -28.21 -3.84 3.26
N ALA A 215 -28.62 -4.07 4.51
CA ALA A 215 -28.41 -3.12 5.62
C ALA A 215 -27.01 -3.32 6.26
N PHE A 216 -26.48 -2.30 6.92
CA PHE A 216 -25.24 -2.43 7.71
C PHE A 216 -25.46 -3.40 8.88
N ARG A 217 -24.49 -4.28 9.11
CA ARG A 217 -24.42 -5.19 10.26
C ARG A 217 -23.01 -5.15 10.84
N THR A 218 -22.86 -5.32 12.14
CA THR A 218 -21.52 -5.36 12.75
C THR A 218 -20.73 -6.58 12.23
N LEU A 219 -19.41 -6.48 12.13
CA LEU A 219 -18.57 -7.61 11.73
C LEU A 219 -18.70 -8.78 12.72
N GLU A 220 -18.87 -8.48 14.01
CA GLU A 220 -19.12 -9.46 15.07
C GLU A 220 -20.42 -10.26 14.83
N ASP A 221 -21.51 -9.61 14.39
CA ASP A 221 -22.77 -10.29 14.05
C ASP A 221 -22.66 -11.17 12.79
N LEU A 222 -21.73 -10.85 11.89
CA LEU A 222 -21.54 -11.53 10.61
C LEU A 222 -20.63 -12.74 10.73
N ALA A 223 -19.59 -12.67 11.57
CA ALA A 223 -18.55 -13.68 11.71
C ALA A 223 -19.06 -15.11 11.94
N PRO A 224 -20.14 -15.36 12.73
CA PRO A 224 -20.68 -16.72 12.91
C PRO A 224 -21.27 -17.32 11.62
N SER A 225 -21.82 -16.47 10.74
CA SER A 225 -22.44 -16.90 9.48
C SER A 225 -21.46 -16.91 8.31
N ASN A 226 -20.43 -16.07 8.37
CA ASN A 226 -19.34 -16.01 7.41
C ASN A 226 -18.02 -15.82 8.16
N PRO A 227 -17.32 -16.92 8.52
CA PRO A 227 -16.08 -16.87 9.29
C PRO A 227 -14.97 -16.04 8.63
N ARG A 228 -15.04 -15.82 7.31
CA ARG A 228 -14.06 -14.98 6.59
C ARG A 228 -14.24 -13.48 6.84
N MET A 229 -15.41 -13.06 7.31
CA MET A 229 -15.69 -11.67 7.71
C MET A 229 -15.28 -11.40 9.16
N ARG A 230 -14.61 -12.35 9.83
CA ARG A 230 -14.04 -12.13 11.14
C ARG A 230 -12.89 -11.13 11.00
N ASP A 231 -12.94 -10.09 11.82
CA ASP A 231 -11.83 -9.17 11.99
C ASP A 231 -10.64 -9.93 12.58
N LEU A 232 -9.53 -9.91 11.85
CA LEU A 232 -8.26 -10.49 12.25
C LEU A 232 -7.40 -9.48 13.00
N SER A 233 -7.74 -8.19 12.92
CA SER A 233 -7.09 -7.14 13.69
C SER A 233 -7.53 -7.24 15.16
N GLU A 234 -6.57 -7.09 16.07
CA GLU A 234 -6.85 -6.95 17.51
C GLU A 234 -7.00 -5.47 17.91
N ASP A 235 -6.70 -4.54 16.99
CA ASP A 235 -6.81 -3.10 17.22
C ASP A 235 -8.21 -2.60 16.85
N PRO A 236 -8.98 -1.98 17.76
CA PRO A 236 -10.30 -1.44 17.44
C PRO A 236 -10.27 -0.37 16.33
N ASN A 237 -9.13 0.29 16.11
CA ASN A 237 -8.97 1.32 15.08
C ASN A 237 -8.64 0.76 13.70
N THR A 238 -8.43 -0.54 13.58
CA THR A 238 -8.05 -1.20 12.33
C THR A 238 -8.92 -2.42 12.12
N VAL A 239 -9.41 -2.64 10.91
CA VAL A 239 -10.02 -3.92 10.52
C VAL A 239 -9.11 -4.61 9.53
N GLU A 240 -8.80 -5.88 9.80
CA GLU A 240 -8.09 -6.77 8.88
C GLU A 240 -9.01 -7.94 8.50
N LEU A 241 -9.32 -8.09 7.20
CA LEU A 241 -10.08 -9.24 6.71
C LEU A 241 -9.18 -10.18 5.92
N ALA A 242 -9.41 -11.48 6.10
CA ALA A 242 -8.71 -12.54 5.38
C ALA A 242 -8.88 -12.41 3.85
N PRO A 243 -7.96 -12.98 3.05
CA PRO A 243 -8.16 -13.10 1.61
C PRO A 243 -9.48 -13.79 1.29
N TYR A 244 -10.14 -13.38 0.19
CA TYR A 244 -11.44 -13.92 -0.22
C TYR A 244 -12.58 -13.78 0.81
N ALA A 245 -12.47 -12.85 1.76
CA ALA A 245 -13.56 -12.49 2.67
C ALA A 245 -14.72 -11.83 1.91
N LEU A 246 -14.37 -11.01 0.92
CA LEU A 246 -15.31 -10.33 0.04
C LEU A 246 -15.48 -11.12 -1.27
N GLN A 247 -16.66 -10.98 -1.88
CA GLN A 247 -16.96 -11.67 -3.12
C GLN A 247 -16.17 -11.00 -4.28
N PRO A 248 -15.56 -11.77 -5.20
CA PRO A 248 -14.88 -11.19 -6.34
C PRO A 248 -15.84 -10.52 -7.34
N GLY A 249 -15.40 -9.44 -7.97
CA GLY A 249 -16.18 -8.70 -8.97
C GLY A 249 -17.40 -7.99 -8.38
N SER A 250 -17.37 -7.67 -7.09
CA SER A 250 -18.45 -6.97 -6.40
C SER A 250 -17.97 -5.75 -5.64
N PHE A 251 -18.95 -4.91 -5.29
CA PHE A 251 -18.76 -3.67 -4.57
C PHE A 251 -19.30 -3.81 -3.14
N HIS A 252 -18.50 -3.39 -2.17
CA HIS A 252 -18.76 -3.53 -0.76
C HIS A 252 -18.58 -2.20 -0.03
N LEU A 253 -19.24 -2.08 1.11
CA LEU A 253 -19.08 -0.93 2.00
C LEU A 253 -18.72 -1.43 3.39
N LEU A 254 -17.60 -0.95 3.91
CA LEU A 254 -17.28 -1.04 5.33
C LEU A 254 -17.40 0.36 5.94
N ARG A 255 -17.89 0.41 7.17
CA ARG A 255 -18.05 1.66 7.91
C ARG A 255 -17.50 1.49 9.31
N ALA A 256 -16.60 2.38 9.70
CA ALA A 256 -16.20 2.54 11.10
C ALA A 256 -17.13 3.55 11.76
N VAL A 257 -17.73 3.19 12.89
CA VAL A 257 -18.62 4.07 13.67
C VAL A 257 -17.98 4.30 15.03
N ALA A 258 -17.71 5.56 15.37
CA ALA A 258 -17.16 5.94 16.66
C ALA A 258 -18.28 6.34 17.64
N ALA A 259 -18.23 5.83 18.87
CA ALA A 259 -19.16 6.19 19.94
C ALA A 259 -18.46 6.17 21.30
N PHE A 260 -18.96 6.94 22.27
CA PHE A 260 -18.48 6.84 23.65
C PHE A 260 -19.21 5.72 24.40
N ASP A 261 -18.46 5.00 25.25
CA ASP A 261 -18.85 3.75 25.92
C ASP A 261 -20.20 3.75 26.69
N THR A 262 -20.67 4.89 27.20
CA THR A 262 -21.61 4.87 28.33
C THR A 262 -23.01 5.43 28.11
N ARG A 263 -23.35 6.05 26.97
CA ARG A 263 -24.68 6.64 26.79
C ARG A 263 -25.23 6.53 25.36
N PRO A 264 -26.49 6.12 25.18
CA PRO A 264 -27.17 6.26 23.89
C PRO A 264 -27.30 7.75 23.57
N THR A 265 -26.56 8.21 22.56
CA THR A 265 -26.72 9.54 21.98
C THR A 265 -27.85 9.48 20.94
N LEU A 266 -28.72 10.50 20.93
CA LEU A 266 -29.72 10.68 19.87
C LEU A 266 -29.12 11.32 18.60
N ALA A 267 -27.89 11.84 18.71
CA ALA A 267 -27.15 12.41 17.59
C ALA A 267 -26.60 11.32 16.66
N PRO A 268 -26.54 11.59 15.34
CA PRO A 268 -26.04 10.64 14.36
C PRO A 268 -24.54 10.41 14.57
N ARG A 269 -24.17 9.21 15.02
CA ARG A 269 -22.79 8.81 15.31
C ARG A 269 -21.84 9.14 14.14
N ALA A 270 -20.75 9.84 14.47
CA ALA A 270 -19.62 10.03 13.57
C ALA A 270 -19.16 8.70 12.96
N ASN A 271 -19.01 8.68 11.64
CA ASN A 271 -18.62 7.49 10.92
C ASN A 271 -17.82 7.80 9.66
N VAL A 272 -16.98 6.86 9.26
CA VAL A 272 -16.19 6.86 8.02
C VAL A 272 -16.60 5.66 7.20
N VAL A 273 -16.90 5.86 5.92
CA VAL A 273 -17.34 4.80 5.00
C VAL A 273 -16.28 4.55 3.93
N PHE A 274 -15.76 3.33 3.91
CA PHE A 274 -14.89 2.80 2.88
C PHE A 274 -15.70 2.11 1.80
N ARG A 275 -15.37 2.41 0.54
CA ARG A 275 -15.94 1.89 -0.69
C ARG A 275 -14.93 0.93 -1.31
N ILE A 276 -15.25 -0.36 -1.25
CA ILE A 276 -14.31 -1.40 -1.66
C ILE A 276 -14.82 -2.01 -2.95
N SER A 277 -14.04 -1.88 -4.01
CA SER A 277 -14.25 -2.59 -5.26
C SER A 277 -13.31 -3.78 -5.31
N VAL A 278 -13.88 -4.99 -5.33
CA VAL A 278 -13.10 -6.23 -5.44
C VAL A 278 -13.04 -6.63 -6.90
N GLU A 279 -11.83 -6.86 -7.39
CA GLU A 279 -11.65 -7.28 -8.78
C GLU A 279 -12.33 -8.62 -9.06
N PRO A 280 -12.89 -8.82 -10.28
CA PRO A 280 -13.42 -10.11 -10.67
C PRO A 280 -12.31 -11.17 -10.65
N LEU A 281 -12.67 -12.43 -10.37
CA LEU A 281 -11.71 -13.52 -10.53
C LEU A 281 -11.20 -13.53 -11.97
N PRO A 282 -9.88 -13.64 -12.19
CA PRO A 282 -9.34 -13.87 -13.50
C PRO A 282 -9.99 -15.10 -14.14
N PRO A 283 -10.17 -15.13 -15.48
CA PRO A 283 -10.65 -16.31 -16.16
C PRO A 283 -9.73 -17.50 -15.85
N LEU A 284 -10.30 -18.70 -15.73
CA LEU A 284 -9.48 -19.90 -15.65
C LEU A 284 -8.73 -20.09 -16.96
N GLU A 285 -7.51 -20.59 -16.89
CA GLU A 285 -6.81 -21.07 -18.06
C GLU A 285 -7.03 -22.57 -18.16
N VAL A 286 -7.63 -22.98 -19.27
CA VAL A 286 -7.99 -24.37 -19.51
C VAL A 286 -7.36 -24.80 -20.80
N HIS A 287 -6.71 -25.95 -20.76
CA HIS A 287 -6.17 -26.59 -21.95
C HIS A 287 -6.75 -27.99 -22.08
N ILE A 288 -7.12 -28.36 -23.30
CA ILE A 288 -7.44 -29.75 -23.63
C ILE A 288 -6.19 -30.35 -24.25
N ILE A 289 -5.66 -31.36 -23.59
CA ILE A 289 -4.53 -32.16 -24.03
C ILE A 289 -5.08 -33.41 -24.68
N GLY A 290 -4.63 -33.69 -25.90
CA GLY A 290 -5.04 -34.87 -26.63
C GLY A 290 -4.62 -34.81 -28.09
N PRO A 291 -4.88 -35.89 -28.85
CA PRO A 291 -4.41 -36.00 -30.22
C PRO A 291 -5.08 -34.96 -31.13
N ARG A 292 -4.33 -34.42 -32.10
CA ARG A 292 -4.92 -33.65 -33.22
C ARG A 292 -5.43 -34.55 -34.32
N VAL A 293 -4.85 -35.74 -34.45
CA VAL A 293 -5.26 -36.78 -35.38
C VAL A 293 -5.44 -38.07 -34.58
N ALA A 294 -6.63 -38.65 -34.67
CA ALA A 294 -6.96 -39.88 -33.96
C ALA A 294 -7.47 -40.95 -34.93
N SER A 295 -7.33 -42.20 -34.54
CA SER A 295 -7.94 -43.34 -35.22
C SER A 295 -9.38 -43.55 -34.79
N GLN A 296 -10.06 -44.48 -35.45
CA GLN A 296 -11.36 -44.99 -34.99
C GLN A 296 -11.25 -45.88 -33.74
N CYS A 297 -10.04 -46.14 -33.22
CA CYS A 297 -9.80 -47.00 -32.06
C CYS A 297 -10.15 -46.36 -30.72
N GLY A 298 -10.62 -45.11 -30.74
CA GLY A 298 -10.84 -44.30 -29.56
C GLY A 298 -9.58 -43.54 -29.15
N PHE A 299 -9.77 -42.54 -28.31
CA PHE A 299 -8.71 -41.68 -27.79
C PHE A 299 -9.16 -41.02 -26.50
N GLU A 300 -8.23 -40.46 -25.74
CA GLU A 300 -8.52 -39.70 -24.53
C GLU A 300 -8.21 -38.22 -24.73
N LEU A 301 -9.06 -37.37 -24.17
CA LEU A 301 -8.81 -35.94 -24.02
C LEU A 301 -8.72 -35.63 -22.52
N ASP A 302 -7.67 -34.95 -22.11
CA ASP A 302 -7.41 -34.59 -20.72
C ASP A 302 -7.42 -33.06 -20.56
N ALA A 303 -8.35 -32.56 -19.76
CA ALA A 303 -8.45 -31.18 -19.32
C ALA A 303 -8.12 -31.02 -17.82
N SER A 304 -7.43 -31.98 -17.21
CA SER A 304 -6.96 -31.88 -15.82
C SER A 304 -5.98 -30.73 -15.58
N GLN A 305 -5.42 -30.19 -16.66
CA GLN A 305 -4.48 -29.07 -16.58
C GLN A 305 -5.25 -27.75 -16.63
N VAL A 306 -6.13 -27.57 -15.64
CA VAL A 306 -6.78 -26.30 -15.35
C VAL A 306 -5.84 -25.52 -14.46
N TRP A 307 -5.44 -24.34 -14.91
CA TRP A 307 -4.71 -23.40 -14.08
C TRP A 307 -5.65 -22.32 -13.56
N ASP A 308 -5.63 -22.16 -12.25
CA ASP A 308 -6.31 -21.07 -11.57
C ASP A 308 -5.26 -20.07 -11.08
N PRO A 309 -5.11 -18.90 -11.73
CA PRO A 309 -4.14 -17.89 -11.30
C PRO A 309 -4.36 -17.42 -9.86
N THR A 310 -5.54 -17.66 -9.30
CA THR A 310 -5.89 -17.27 -7.91
C THR A 310 -5.46 -18.30 -6.87
N LEU A 311 -5.30 -19.55 -7.28
CA LEU A 311 -5.01 -20.70 -6.43
C LEU A 311 -4.05 -21.64 -7.17
N PRO A 312 -2.74 -21.31 -7.23
CA PRO A 312 -1.76 -22.08 -7.99
C PRO A 312 -1.63 -23.56 -7.56
N SER A 313 -2.14 -23.92 -6.38
CA SER A 313 -2.20 -25.30 -5.88
C SER A 313 -3.63 -25.89 -5.84
N SER A 314 -4.58 -25.36 -6.61
CA SER A 314 -5.97 -25.84 -6.60
C SER A 314 -6.06 -27.32 -6.93
N ASN A 315 -6.88 -28.06 -6.18
CA ASN A 315 -7.14 -29.46 -6.49
C ASN A 315 -8.14 -29.55 -7.65
N LEU A 316 -8.03 -30.57 -8.48
CA LEU A 316 -9.00 -30.86 -9.55
C LEU A 316 -10.45 -30.93 -9.07
N SER A 317 -10.64 -31.29 -7.80
CA SER A 317 -11.94 -31.31 -7.13
C SER A 317 -12.60 -29.93 -7.03
N ASP A 318 -11.87 -28.84 -7.21
CA ASP A 318 -12.37 -27.47 -7.05
C ASP A 318 -13.07 -26.96 -8.32
N PHE A 319 -12.99 -27.73 -9.41
CA PHE A 319 -13.55 -27.40 -10.70
C PHE A 319 -14.73 -28.30 -11.09
N LEU A 320 -15.59 -27.76 -11.94
CA LEU A 320 -16.66 -28.49 -12.62
C LEU A 320 -16.38 -28.46 -14.11
N PHE A 321 -16.36 -29.64 -14.72
CA PHE A 321 -16.08 -29.85 -16.14
C PHE A 321 -17.36 -30.23 -16.87
N GLU A 322 -17.60 -29.60 -18.01
CA GLU A 322 -18.68 -29.93 -18.93
C GLU A 322 -18.14 -30.06 -20.35
N TRP A 323 -18.06 -31.29 -20.84
CA TRP A 323 -17.60 -31.59 -22.19
C TRP A 323 -18.72 -31.48 -23.22
N ARG A 324 -18.40 -30.88 -24.37
CA ARG A 324 -19.24 -30.79 -25.57
C ARG A 324 -18.43 -31.21 -26.79
N CYS A 325 -19.09 -31.79 -27.78
CA CYS A 325 -18.48 -32.18 -29.06
C CYS A 325 -19.37 -31.65 -30.18
N SER A 326 -18.77 -31.18 -31.27
CA SER A 326 -19.49 -30.84 -32.49
C SER A 326 -18.68 -31.20 -33.74
N SER A 327 -19.35 -31.70 -34.79
CA SER A 327 -18.70 -31.91 -36.09
C SER A 327 -18.51 -30.58 -36.82
N ILE A 328 -17.34 -30.35 -37.41
CA ILE A 328 -17.05 -29.11 -38.17
C ILE A 328 -17.59 -29.19 -39.62
N VAL A 329 -17.91 -30.39 -40.13
CA VAL A 329 -17.88 -30.61 -41.59
C VAL A 329 -19.22 -30.57 -42.32
N GLN A 330 -20.40 -30.62 -41.70
CA GLN A 330 -21.66 -30.45 -42.46
C GLN A 330 -22.75 -29.69 -41.70
N VAL A 331 -23.11 -28.51 -42.21
CA VAL A 331 -24.30 -27.77 -41.78
C VAL A 331 -25.53 -28.56 -42.24
N GLY A 332 -26.17 -29.28 -41.31
CA GLY A 332 -27.42 -30.02 -41.56
C GLY A 332 -27.40 -31.52 -41.24
N GLU A 333 -26.26 -32.08 -40.84
CA GLU A 333 -26.17 -33.47 -40.37
C GLU A 333 -26.47 -33.56 -38.87
N LEU A 334 -27.16 -34.63 -38.43
CA LEU A 334 -27.49 -34.88 -37.01
C LEU A 334 -26.22 -34.83 -36.17
N ASP A 335 -26.31 -34.25 -34.96
CA ASP A 335 -25.20 -34.11 -34.02
C ASP A 335 -24.77 -35.48 -33.50
N ILE A 336 -23.93 -36.19 -34.28
CA ILE A 336 -23.43 -37.54 -33.99
C ILE A 336 -22.66 -37.56 -32.65
N CYS A 337 -22.20 -36.40 -32.18
CA CYS A 337 -21.61 -36.28 -30.86
C CYS A 337 -22.61 -36.62 -29.74
N ALA A 338 -23.91 -36.33 -29.84
CA ALA A 338 -24.86 -36.46 -28.72
C ALA A 338 -24.93 -37.84 -28.04
N ASN A 339 -24.49 -38.91 -28.72
CA ASN A 339 -24.54 -40.30 -28.23
C ASN A 339 -23.17 -40.88 -27.83
N LEU A 340 -22.07 -40.11 -27.81
CA LEU A 340 -20.79 -40.68 -27.38
C LEU A 340 -20.87 -41.03 -25.88
N PRO A 341 -20.56 -42.28 -25.49
CA PRO A 341 -20.48 -42.65 -24.08
C PRO A 341 -19.42 -41.77 -23.41
N GLY A 342 -19.84 -40.99 -22.40
CA GLY A 342 -18.98 -40.03 -21.70
C GLY A 342 -19.21 -38.55 -22.02
N LEU A 343 -20.06 -38.18 -22.99
CA LEU A 343 -20.47 -36.78 -23.13
C LEU A 343 -21.40 -36.37 -21.97
N GLY A 344 -21.06 -35.26 -21.32
CA GLY A 344 -21.63 -34.88 -20.02
C GLY A 344 -20.93 -35.53 -18.82
N ALA A 345 -19.81 -36.26 -19.01
CA ALA A 345 -19.00 -36.75 -17.91
C ALA A 345 -18.52 -35.57 -17.05
N ALA A 346 -18.87 -35.59 -15.77
CA ALA A 346 -18.35 -34.69 -14.76
C ALA A 346 -16.92 -35.12 -14.45
N GLY A 347 -15.93 -34.55 -15.14
CA GLY A 347 -14.54 -34.85 -14.85
C GLY A 347 -13.55 -34.23 -15.81
N PRO A 348 -12.27 -34.17 -15.40
CA PRO A 348 -11.21 -33.58 -16.20
C PRO A 348 -10.87 -34.40 -17.45
N ARG A 349 -11.26 -35.68 -17.54
CA ARG A 349 -10.92 -36.57 -18.66
C ARG A 349 -12.15 -37.02 -19.43
N LEU A 350 -12.02 -37.04 -20.76
CA LEU A 350 -13.02 -37.55 -21.69
C LEU A 350 -12.40 -38.69 -22.51
N THR A 351 -12.85 -39.91 -22.28
CA THR A 351 -12.51 -41.06 -23.12
C THR A 351 -13.51 -41.16 -24.26
N VAL A 352 -13.04 -40.99 -25.49
CA VAL A 352 -13.84 -41.19 -26.71
C VAL A 352 -13.66 -42.63 -27.15
N GLY A 353 -14.72 -43.44 -27.03
CA GLY A 353 -14.70 -44.83 -27.47
C GLY A 353 -14.59 -44.99 -29.00
N PRO A 354 -14.42 -46.23 -29.49
CA PRO A 354 -14.42 -46.52 -30.91
C PRO A 354 -15.80 -46.24 -31.55
N GLY A 355 -15.81 -45.83 -32.82
CA GLY A 355 -17.05 -45.58 -33.58
C GLY A 355 -17.32 -44.13 -33.97
N LEU A 356 -16.43 -43.19 -33.60
CA LEU A 356 -16.48 -41.84 -34.14
C LEU A 356 -16.16 -41.87 -35.64
N LEU A 357 -17.06 -41.36 -36.47
CA LEU A 357 -16.89 -41.38 -37.93
C LEU A 357 -15.68 -40.54 -38.37
N PRO A 358 -15.00 -40.90 -39.48
CA PRO A 358 -13.91 -40.11 -40.02
C PRO A 358 -14.37 -38.68 -40.33
N GLY A 359 -13.60 -37.69 -39.92
CA GLY A 359 -13.99 -36.29 -40.03
C GLY A 359 -13.23 -35.40 -39.05
N VAL A 360 -13.53 -34.10 -39.05
CA VAL A 360 -12.95 -33.17 -38.07
C VAL A 360 -14.02 -32.86 -37.02
N HIS A 361 -13.76 -33.29 -35.80
CA HIS A 361 -14.64 -33.09 -34.64
C HIS A 361 -14.01 -32.06 -33.71
N ARG A 362 -14.79 -31.13 -33.20
CA ARG A 362 -14.36 -30.11 -32.23
C ARG A 362 -14.87 -30.50 -30.85
N PHE A 363 -13.94 -30.83 -29.96
CA PHE A 363 -14.24 -31.02 -28.55
C PHE A 363 -14.05 -29.70 -27.82
N SER A 364 -14.99 -29.35 -26.95
CA SER A 364 -14.92 -28.18 -26.10
C SER A 364 -15.17 -28.61 -24.66
N VAL A 365 -14.41 -28.08 -23.71
CA VAL A 365 -14.68 -28.28 -22.28
C VAL A 365 -14.92 -26.93 -21.64
N PHE A 366 -16.04 -26.83 -20.94
CA PHE A 366 -16.37 -25.68 -20.12
C PHE A 366 -15.96 -26.01 -18.70
N VAL A 367 -15.08 -25.18 -18.13
CA VAL A 367 -14.62 -25.34 -16.76
C VAL A 367 -15.06 -24.14 -15.95
N ARG A 368 -15.60 -24.39 -14.76
CA ARG A 368 -15.95 -23.35 -13.80
C ARG A 368 -15.48 -23.76 -12.40
N ARG A 369 -15.07 -22.77 -11.61
CA ARG A 369 -14.78 -22.96 -10.18
C ARG A 369 -16.07 -23.33 -9.45
N LYS A 370 -16.00 -24.23 -8.48
CA LYS A 370 -17.14 -24.53 -7.58
C LYS A 370 -17.51 -23.34 -6.71
N THR A 371 -16.53 -22.48 -6.39
CA THR A 371 -16.71 -21.24 -5.63
C THR A 371 -17.39 -20.11 -6.43
N GLY A 372 -17.58 -20.30 -7.74
CA GLY A 372 -18.16 -19.29 -8.64
C GLY A 372 -17.11 -18.51 -9.44
N GLY A 373 -17.57 -17.60 -10.29
CA GLY A 373 -16.72 -16.82 -11.22
C GLY A 373 -16.98 -17.13 -12.69
N PRO A 374 -16.25 -16.49 -13.62
CA PRO A 374 -16.39 -16.73 -15.04
C PRO A 374 -16.00 -18.17 -15.40
N SER A 375 -16.75 -18.78 -16.33
CA SER A 375 -16.34 -20.05 -16.91
C SER A 375 -15.29 -19.83 -17.98
N ALA A 376 -14.34 -20.77 -18.07
CA ALA A 376 -13.38 -20.83 -19.16
C ALA A 376 -13.76 -21.95 -20.13
N VAL A 377 -13.35 -21.78 -21.38
CA VAL A 377 -13.65 -22.74 -22.44
C VAL A 377 -12.40 -23.05 -23.22
N ALA A 378 -12.00 -24.31 -23.22
CA ALA A 378 -10.96 -24.82 -24.10
C ALA A 378 -11.57 -25.58 -25.26
N ARG A 379 -10.89 -25.56 -26.42
CA ARG A 379 -11.35 -26.23 -27.64
C ARG A 379 -10.20 -27.00 -28.29
N ASN A 380 -10.43 -28.27 -28.63
CA ASN A 380 -9.49 -29.09 -29.36
C ASN A 380 -10.16 -29.76 -30.58
N PRO A 381 -9.87 -29.29 -31.82
CA PRO A 381 -10.21 -30.05 -33.01
C PRO A 381 -9.36 -31.33 -33.13
N VAL A 382 -10.05 -32.44 -33.36
CA VAL A 382 -9.48 -33.77 -33.60
C VAL A 382 -9.95 -34.25 -34.97
N ARG A 383 -9.01 -34.58 -35.85
CA ARG A 383 -9.28 -35.21 -37.14
C ARG A 383 -9.24 -36.72 -36.97
N VAL A 384 -10.39 -37.37 -37.07
CA VAL A 384 -10.50 -38.83 -37.03
C VAL A 384 -10.29 -39.39 -38.43
N GLN A 385 -9.38 -40.35 -38.55
CA GLN A 385 -9.04 -41.03 -39.81
C GLN A 385 -9.30 -42.54 -39.72
N ASN A 386 -9.44 -43.19 -40.88
CA ASN A 386 -9.65 -44.65 -41.00
C ASN A 386 -8.38 -45.49 -40.76
N THR A 387 -7.34 -44.91 -40.18
CA THR A 387 -6.06 -45.54 -39.90
C THR A 387 -6.03 -46.08 -38.48
N SER A 388 -5.26 -47.15 -38.24
CA SER A 388 -5.02 -47.70 -36.90
C SER A 388 -3.86 -46.92 -36.24
N PHE A 389 -4.20 -45.99 -35.34
CA PHE A 389 -3.24 -45.31 -34.49
C PHE A 389 -3.45 -45.74 -33.04
N ALA A 390 -2.35 -45.91 -32.33
CA ALA A 390 -2.35 -46.16 -30.90
C ALA A 390 -2.89 -44.96 -30.13
N THR A 391 -3.49 -45.22 -28.97
CA THR A 391 -3.92 -44.16 -28.06
C THR A 391 -2.69 -43.51 -27.44
N LEU A 392 -2.59 -42.19 -27.61
CA LEU A 392 -1.54 -41.37 -27.02
C LEU A 392 -2.10 -40.68 -25.78
N SER A 393 -1.50 -40.94 -24.63
CA SER A 393 -1.68 -40.18 -23.39
C SER A 393 -0.48 -39.28 -23.18
N LEU A 394 -0.67 -38.15 -22.51
CA LEU A 394 0.36 -37.12 -22.42
C LEU A 394 0.71 -36.78 -20.98
N LYS A 395 2.00 -36.48 -20.79
CA LYS A 395 2.56 -35.99 -19.53
C LYS A 395 3.50 -34.83 -19.84
N PHE A 396 2.96 -33.62 -19.88
CA PHE A 396 3.82 -32.43 -19.92
C PHE A 396 4.24 -32.02 -18.50
N PRO A 397 5.39 -31.36 -18.36
CA PRO A 397 5.82 -30.74 -17.11
C PRO A 397 4.98 -29.49 -16.81
N ARG A 398 5.06 -29.00 -15.56
CA ARG A 398 4.14 -27.96 -15.04
C ARG A 398 4.11 -26.66 -15.85
N TYR A 399 5.25 -26.22 -16.39
CA TYR A 399 5.39 -24.96 -17.14
C TYR A 399 4.54 -24.91 -18.42
N ALA A 400 4.30 -26.08 -19.04
CA ALA A 400 3.44 -26.16 -20.21
C ALA A 400 1.97 -25.82 -19.88
N TYR A 401 1.61 -25.70 -18.59
CA TYR A 401 0.26 -25.43 -18.12
C TYR A 401 0.10 -24.06 -17.48
N THR A 402 1.15 -23.52 -16.86
CA THR A 402 1.20 -22.10 -16.46
C THR A 402 1.32 -21.18 -17.67
N GLY A 403 1.62 -21.76 -18.84
CA GLY A 403 1.87 -21.01 -20.06
C GLY A 403 3.15 -20.19 -19.97
N LYS A 404 4.07 -20.54 -19.06
CA LYS A 404 5.28 -19.76 -18.77
C LYS A 404 6.42 -20.66 -18.35
N LEU A 405 7.60 -20.41 -18.92
CA LEU A 405 8.83 -21.13 -18.63
C LEU A 405 9.89 -20.12 -18.21
N ASN A 406 10.35 -20.20 -16.96
CA ASN A 406 11.49 -19.42 -16.50
C ASN A 406 12.74 -19.88 -17.26
N LEU A 407 13.36 -18.95 -17.99
CA LEU A 407 14.56 -19.21 -18.78
C LEU A 407 15.72 -19.79 -17.96
N THR A 408 15.80 -19.49 -16.67
CA THR A 408 16.87 -20.02 -15.80
C THR A 408 16.76 -21.52 -15.54
N ASP A 409 15.56 -22.10 -15.70
CA ASP A 409 15.29 -23.52 -15.42
C ASP A 409 15.57 -24.43 -16.63
N GLY A 410 15.91 -23.83 -17.78
CA GLY A 410 16.07 -24.54 -19.05
C GLY A 410 14.74 -25.08 -19.61
N ILE A 411 14.79 -25.81 -20.73
CA ILE A 411 13.58 -26.47 -21.27
C ILE A 411 13.46 -27.87 -20.64
N PRO A 412 12.48 -28.11 -19.76
CA PRO A 412 12.35 -29.41 -19.11
C PRO A 412 11.92 -30.48 -20.12
N PRO A 413 12.24 -31.76 -19.84
CA PRO A 413 11.91 -32.85 -20.74
C PRO A 413 10.39 -33.06 -20.80
N VAL A 414 9.83 -33.16 -22.01
CA VAL A 414 8.42 -33.50 -22.22
C VAL A 414 8.27 -35.00 -22.47
N SER A 415 7.15 -35.59 -22.04
CA SER A 415 6.91 -37.03 -22.23
C SER A 415 5.51 -37.32 -22.76
N ALA A 416 5.40 -38.30 -23.64
CA ALA A 416 4.14 -38.87 -24.09
C ALA A 416 4.16 -40.39 -23.85
N VAL A 417 3.03 -40.97 -23.51
CA VAL A 417 2.88 -42.40 -23.27
C VAL A 417 1.94 -42.97 -24.32
N VAL A 418 2.44 -43.90 -25.11
CA VAL A 418 1.65 -44.67 -26.07
C VAL A 418 1.21 -45.94 -25.38
N ASP A 419 -0.10 -46.11 -25.19
CA ASP A 419 -0.62 -47.36 -24.63
C ASP A 419 -0.77 -48.39 -25.76
N ALA A 420 0.15 -49.36 -25.81
CA ALA A 420 0.11 -50.46 -26.76
C ALA A 420 -0.74 -51.64 -26.25
N SER A 421 -1.25 -51.59 -25.01
CA SER A 421 -1.96 -52.70 -24.37
C SER A 421 -3.43 -52.84 -24.77
N GLY A 422 -3.98 -51.82 -25.46
CA GLY A 422 -5.31 -51.76 -26.07
C GLY A 422 -6.37 -52.73 -25.55
N GLN A 423 -7.17 -52.31 -24.55
CA GLN A 423 -8.55 -52.81 -24.40
C GLN A 423 -9.47 -52.37 -25.56
N ALA A 424 -9.01 -51.45 -26.43
CA ALA A 424 -9.60 -51.21 -27.73
C ALA A 424 -9.33 -52.44 -28.60
N GLY A 425 -10.38 -53.21 -28.91
CA GLY A 425 -10.30 -54.59 -29.43
C GLY A 425 -9.25 -54.85 -30.51
N ALA A 426 -8.87 -56.12 -30.67
CA ALA A 426 -7.74 -56.70 -31.42
C ALA A 426 -7.38 -56.15 -32.84
N ALA A 427 -8.13 -55.19 -33.39
CA ALA A 427 -7.88 -54.53 -34.67
C ALA A 427 -6.98 -53.27 -34.57
N CYS A 428 -6.63 -52.80 -33.38
CA CYS A 428 -5.85 -51.57 -33.18
C CYS A 428 -4.37 -51.87 -32.94
N LEU A 429 -3.67 -52.33 -33.98
CA LEU A 429 -2.22 -52.52 -33.93
C LEU A 429 -1.51 -51.17 -33.95
N VAL A 430 -0.44 -51.04 -33.17
CA VAL A 430 0.50 -49.91 -33.25
C VAL A 430 1.36 -50.13 -34.50
N PRO A 431 1.19 -49.36 -35.59
CA PRO A 431 2.09 -49.47 -36.73
C PRO A 431 3.50 -49.08 -36.31
N GLU A 432 4.51 -49.61 -37.00
CA GLU A 432 5.92 -49.25 -36.79
C GLU A 432 6.13 -47.79 -37.24
N VAL A 433 5.92 -46.84 -36.31
CA VAL A 433 5.97 -45.40 -36.57
C VAL A 433 7.17 -44.76 -35.88
N GLN A 434 7.69 -43.74 -36.53
CA GLN A 434 8.82 -42.95 -36.05
C GLN A 434 8.30 -41.68 -35.37
N TRP A 435 8.94 -41.31 -34.27
CA TRP A 435 8.53 -40.21 -33.41
C TRP A 435 9.66 -39.18 -33.27
N GLN A 436 9.30 -37.91 -33.28
CA GLN A 436 10.25 -36.82 -33.09
C GLN A 436 9.59 -35.65 -32.37
N TRP A 437 10.05 -35.35 -31.17
CA TRP A 437 9.74 -34.10 -30.48
C TRP A 437 10.43 -32.94 -31.17
N VAL A 438 9.68 -31.84 -31.31
CA VAL A 438 10.17 -30.57 -31.81
C VAL A 438 9.58 -29.44 -30.99
N LEU A 439 10.32 -28.33 -30.92
CA LEU A 439 9.82 -27.08 -30.36
C LEU A 439 9.41 -26.14 -31.48
N VAL A 440 8.27 -25.49 -31.32
CA VAL A 440 7.70 -24.56 -32.30
C VAL A 440 7.58 -23.18 -31.68
N GLU A 441 8.12 -22.18 -32.36
CA GLU A 441 7.98 -20.76 -32.05
C GLU A 441 6.67 -20.23 -32.66
N ASP A 442 5.81 -19.60 -31.87
CA ASP A 442 4.44 -19.22 -32.26
C ASP A 442 4.26 -17.71 -32.48
N ARG A 443 4.85 -17.18 -33.55
CA ARG A 443 4.61 -15.79 -33.97
C ARG A 443 3.42 -15.71 -34.95
N LEU A 444 3.45 -14.73 -35.86
CA LEU A 444 2.49 -14.60 -36.96
C LEU A 444 2.31 -15.90 -37.76
N LEU A 445 3.37 -16.70 -37.89
CA LEU A 445 3.36 -18.03 -38.47
C LEU A 445 4.14 -18.97 -37.55
N PRO A 446 3.58 -20.11 -37.12
CA PRO A 446 4.30 -21.07 -36.29
C PRO A 446 5.49 -21.65 -37.08
N ARG A 447 6.68 -21.57 -36.50
CA ARG A 447 7.93 -22.03 -37.12
C ARG A 447 8.62 -23.05 -36.26
N LEU A 448 9.20 -24.04 -36.91
CA LEU A 448 10.00 -25.05 -36.25
C LEU A 448 11.29 -24.39 -35.73
N ASP A 449 11.46 -24.31 -34.41
CA ASP A 449 12.63 -23.67 -33.79
C ASP A 449 13.79 -24.67 -33.66
N ARG A 450 13.53 -25.82 -33.03
CA ARG A 450 14.53 -26.86 -32.79
C ARG A 450 13.95 -28.27 -32.77
N ILE A 451 14.81 -29.23 -33.05
CA ILE A 451 14.55 -30.66 -32.85
C ILE A 451 14.97 -31.02 -31.43
N LEU A 452 14.11 -31.72 -30.70
CA LEU A 452 14.44 -32.21 -29.36
C LEU A 452 14.77 -33.71 -29.45
N PRO A 453 15.96 -34.16 -29.02
CA PRO A 453 16.29 -35.58 -29.04
C PRO A 453 15.19 -36.39 -28.37
N THR A 454 14.68 -37.41 -29.07
CA THR A 454 13.52 -38.20 -28.60
C THR A 454 13.98 -39.60 -28.25
N ARG A 455 13.80 -39.97 -26.99
CA ARG A 455 14.05 -41.32 -26.48
C ARG A 455 12.72 -42.05 -26.38
N ALA A 456 12.71 -43.27 -26.88
CA ALA A 456 11.56 -44.17 -26.77
C ALA A 456 11.93 -45.33 -25.86
N GLU A 457 11.28 -45.42 -24.70
CA GLU A 457 11.52 -46.48 -23.71
C GLU A 457 10.23 -47.27 -23.50
N THR A 458 10.33 -48.60 -23.47
CA THR A 458 9.17 -49.45 -23.19
C THR A 458 9.08 -49.70 -21.70
N VAL A 459 8.05 -49.14 -21.05
CA VAL A 459 7.78 -49.31 -19.62
C VAL A 459 6.53 -50.19 -19.46
N GLY A 460 6.75 -51.49 -19.29
CA GLY A 460 5.67 -52.49 -19.29
C GLY A 460 5.04 -52.65 -20.68
N ASN A 461 3.73 -52.43 -20.80
CA ASN A 461 3.01 -52.46 -22.10
C ASN A 461 2.83 -51.06 -22.72
N MET A 462 3.50 -50.06 -22.16
CA MET A 462 3.43 -48.68 -22.64
C MET A 462 4.77 -48.28 -23.25
N LEU A 463 4.74 -47.55 -24.36
CA LEU A 463 5.91 -46.92 -24.95
C LEU A 463 5.95 -45.46 -24.50
N GLU A 464 6.90 -45.10 -23.64
CA GLU A 464 7.13 -43.74 -23.20
C GLU A 464 8.11 -43.03 -24.15
N LEU A 465 7.68 -41.91 -24.69
CA LEU A 465 8.40 -41.05 -25.63
C LEU A 465 8.82 -39.78 -24.90
N GLN A 466 10.07 -39.71 -24.46
CA GLN A 466 10.61 -38.59 -23.70
C GLN A 466 11.52 -37.74 -24.58
N SER A 467 11.43 -36.41 -24.48
CA SER A 467 12.46 -35.53 -25.01
C SER A 467 13.63 -35.44 -24.02
N ASP A 468 14.85 -35.30 -24.51
CA ASP A 468 15.97 -34.89 -23.65
C ASP A 468 15.79 -33.42 -23.22
N VAL A 469 16.47 -33.02 -22.14
CA VAL A 469 16.62 -31.62 -21.76
C VAL A 469 17.27 -30.92 -22.95
N GLY A 470 16.58 -29.94 -23.53
CA GLY A 470 17.15 -29.15 -24.61
C GLY A 470 18.27 -28.27 -24.06
N ASP A 471 19.35 -28.07 -24.82
CA ASP A 471 20.29 -27.00 -24.51
C ASP A 471 19.49 -25.68 -24.41
N ASP A 472 19.71 -24.91 -23.35
CA ASP A 472 19.00 -23.68 -22.97
C ASP A 472 19.14 -22.54 -23.99
N GLY A 473 19.72 -22.81 -25.17
CA GLY A 473 20.00 -21.85 -26.21
C GLY A 473 18.79 -20.96 -26.48
N LEU A 474 18.88 -19.71 -26.01
CA LEU A 474 18.12 -18.51 -26.37
C LEU A 474 16.69 -18.77 -26.85
N LEU A 475 15.83 -19.34 -25.99
CA LEU A 475 14.43 -18.99 -26.12
C LEU A 475 14.35 -17.46 -25.96
N LEU A 476 13.55 -16.82 -26.81
CA LEU A 476 13.44 -15.38 -26.81
C LEU A 476 12.40 -14.97 -25.77
N PRO A 477 12.76 -14.12 -24.78
CA PRO A 477 11.83 -13.61 -23.78
C PRO A 477 10.58 -13.02 -24.44
N GLY A 478 9.40 -13.32 -23.88
CA GLY A 478 8.12 -12.83 -24.38
C GLY A 478 7.60 -13.51 -25.65
N VAL A 479 8.36 -14.46 -26.23
CA VAL A 479 7.89 -15.23 -27.39
C VAL A 479 7.17 -16.49 -26.92
N PRO A 480 5.96 -16.78 -27.43
CA PRO A 480 5.27 -18.02 -27.12
C PRO A 480 5.84 -19.20 -27.93
N TYR A 481 5.98 -20.34 -27.27
CA TYR A 481 6.48 -21.61 -27.79
C TYR A 481 5.50 -22.74 -27.46
N TYR A 482 5.61 -23.87 -28.17
CA TYR A 482 4.94 -25.11 -27.79
C TYR A 482 5.68 -26.33 -28.34
N HIS A 483 5.50 -27.47 -27.68
CA HIS A 483 6.05 -28.74 -28.11
C HIS A 483 5.10 -29.42 -29.10
N VAL A 484 5.67 -30.06 -30.11
CA VAL A 484 4.93 -30.90 -31.04
C VAL A 484 5.60 -32.26 -31.10
N LEU A 485 4.81 -33.33 -30.94
CA LEU A 485 5.26 -34.68 -31.24
C LEU A 485 4.89 -34.99 -32.69
N LEU A 486 5.89 -35.02 -33.55
CA LEU A 486 5.75 -35.42 -34.93
C LEU A 486 5.77 -36.93 -35.06
N GLN A 487 4.96 -37.43 -35.98
CA GLN A 487 4.83 -38.85 -36.30
C GLN A 487 4.89 -39.07 -37.81
N SER A 488 5.58 -40.12 -38.23
CA SER A 488 5.55 -40.61 -39.62
C SER A 488 5.65 -42.13 -39.67
N ASP A 489 5.12 -42.73 -40.72
CA ASP A 489 5.28 -44.16 -41.06
C ASP A 489 6.64 -44.47 -41.72
N ASN A 490 7.40 -43.43 -42.10
CA ASN A 490 8.69 -43.59 -42.75
C ASN A 490 9.75 -42.68 -42.12
N GLN A 491 10.84 -43.29 -41.63
CA GLN A 491 11.97 -42.57 -41.02
C GLN A 491 12.60 -41.55 -41.99
N SER A 492 12.72 -41.87 -43.28
CA SER A 492 13.30 -40.93 -44.25
C SER A 492 12.41 -39.71 -44.45
N THR A 493 11.09 -39.89 -44.37
CA THR A 493 10.11 -38.81 -44.49
C THR A 493 10.17 -37.88 -43.27
N LEU A 494 10.20 -38.46 -42.06
CA LEU A 494 10.34 -37.67 -40.83
C LEU A 494 11.67 -36.92 -40.80
N ALA A 495 12.77 -37.61 -41.12
CA ALA A 495 14.10 -37.01 -41.19
C ALA A 495 14.17 -35.88 -42.22
N ALA A 496 13.61 -36.06 -43.42
CA ALA A 496 13.58 -35.00 -44.44
C ALA A 496 12.71 -33.81 -44.03
N ALA A 497 11.61 -34.05 -43.31
CA ALA A 497 10.72 -32.99 -42.84
C ALA A 497 11.37 -32.13 -41.74
N VAL A 498 12.23 -32.72 -40.90
CA VAL A 498 12.95 -31.99 -39.84
C VAL A 498 14.36 -31.53 -40.27
N ALA A 499 14.94 -32.07 -41.35
CA ALA A 499 16.27 -31.65 -41.83
C ALA A 499 16.33 -30.15 -42.19
N GLY A 500 15.19 -29.54 -42.52
CA GLY A 500 15.08 -28.11 -42.82
C GLY A 500 15.09 -27.18 -41.60
N VAL A 501 15.21 -27.67 -40.37
CA VAL A 501 15.13 -26.84 -39.13
C VAL A 501 16.11 -25.67 -39.13
N VAL A 502 17.25 -25.80 -39.80
CA VAL A 502 18.23 -24.70 -39.96
C VAL A 502 17.57 -23.43 -40.55
N ASP A 503 16.59 -23.59 -41.44
CA ASP A 503 15.86 -22.49 -42.07
C ASP A 503 14.57 -22.09 -41.32
N ARG A 504 14.31 -22.69 -40.15
CA ARG A 504 13.10 -22.52 -39.33
C ARG A 504 11.80 -22.53 -40.16
N PRO A 505 11.49 -23.62 -40.88
CA PRO A 505 10.37 -23.68 -41.80
C PRO A 505 9.05 -23.52 -41.04
N PRO A 506 8.01 -22.95 -41.68
CA PRO A 506 6.66 -22.97 -41.13
C PRO A 506 6.23 -24.40 -40.80
N LEU A 507 5.63 -24.61 -39.63
CA LEU A 507 5.16 -25.92 -39.19
C LEU A 507 4.23 -26.57 -40.24
N GLU A 508 3.41 -25.77 -40.92
CA GLU A 508 2.52 -26.25 -41.98
C GLU A 508 3.27 -26.94 -43.13
N ASN A 509 4.47 -26.47 -43.49
CA ASN A 509 5.27 -27.10 -44.55
C ASN A 509 5.78 -28.49 -44.12
N VAL A 510 6.14 -28.63 -42.84
CA VAL A 510 6.55 -29.92 -42.24
C VAL A 510 5.38 -30.91 -42.30
N LEU A 511 4.17 -30.45 -41.95
CA LEU A 511 2.96 -31.27 -41.92
C LEU A 511 2.43 -31.68 -43.31
N ARG A 512 2.83 -30.98 -44.38
CA ARG A 512 2.42 -31.33 -45.76
C ARG A 512 3.18 -32.52 -46.34
N ASN A 513 4.32 -32.91 -45.76
CA ASN A 513 5.21 -33.95 -46.30
C ASN A 513 4.89 -35.36 -45.78
N GLY A 514 3.64 -35.67 -45.43
CA GLY A 514 3.27 -36.98 -44.87
C GLY A 514 3.69 -37.18 -43.41
N VAL A 515 4.03 -36.09 -42.72
CA VAL A 515 4.26 -36.06 -41.27
C VAL A 515 3.00 -35.52 -40.60
N VAL A 516 2.59 -36.14 -39.50
CA VAL A 516 1.43 -35.73 -38.72
C VAL A 516 1.89 -35.15 -37.39
N ALA A 517 1.31 -34.00 -36.99
CA ALA A 517 1.41 -33.53 -35.61
C ALA A 517 0.48 -34.39 -34.77
N ALA A 518 1.02 -35.45 -34.18
CA ALA A 518 0.25 -36.35 -33.33
C ALA A 518 -0.27 -35.58 -32.11
N ILE A 519 0.59 -34.73 -31.55
CA ILE A 519 0.33 -34.00 -30.31
C ILE A 519 0.87 -32.58 -30.43
N ILE A 520 0.13 -31.62 -29.86
CA ILE A 520 0.56 -30.23 -29.67
C ILE A 520 0.36 -29.90 -28.19
N SER A 521 1.42 -29.48 -27.49
CA SER A 521 1.33 -29.01 -26.10
C SER A 521 0.56 -27.69 -26.03
N PRO A 522 0.09 -27.29 -24.85
CA PRO A 522 -0.28 -25.89 -24.65
C PRO A 522 0.92 -24.97 -24.90
N LYS A 523 0.62 -23.72 -25.23
CA LYS A 523 1.63 -22.70 -25.48
C LYS A 523 2.22 -22.24 -24.15
N PHE A 524 3.49 -21.91 -24.15
CA PHE A 524 4.16 -21.27 -23.03
C PHE A 524 5.05 -20.14 -23.51
N VAL A 525 5.16 -19.07 -22.74
CA VAL A 525 6.05 -17.93 -23.01
C VAL A 525 7.35 -18.17 -22.26
N ALA A 526 8.48 -17.88 -22.90
CA ALA A 526 9.75 -17.81 -22.19
C ALA A 526 9.76 -16.52 -21.37
N GLU A 527 9.92 -16.66 -20.07
CA GLU A 527 9.88 -15.56 -19.09
C GLU A 527 11.31 -15.30 -18.61
N GLU A 528 11.74 -14.04 -18.70
CA GLU A 528 12.95 -13.56 -18.08
C GLU A 528 12.57 -12.68 -16.89
N PRO A 529 13.25 -12.78 -15.73
CA PRO A 529 13.07 -11.79 -14.68
C PRO A 529 13.29 -10.38 -15.23
N PRO A 530 12.59 -9.36 -14.69
CA PRO A 530 12.80 -7.98 -15.13
C PRO A 530 14.29 -7.66 -15.15
N ALA A 531 14.80 -7.07 -16.22
CA ALA A 531 16.24 -6.81 -16.34
C ALA A 531 16.54 -5.31 -16.42
N GLY A 532 17.79 -4.96 -16.13
CA GLY A 532 18.25 -3.56 -16.14
C GLY A 532 17.82 -2.81 -14.88
N GLY A 533 17.05 -1.74 -15.07
CA GLY A 533 16.70 -0.83 -13.99
C GLY A 533 17.81 0.17 -13.69
N LEU A 534 17.47 1.44 -13.73
CA LEU A 534 18.32 2.56 -13.34
C LEU A 534 17.60 3.36 -12.26
N ILE A 535 18.26 3.63 -11.14
CA ILE A 535 17.75 4.50 -10.09
C ILE A 535 18.29 5.90 -10.32
N THR A 536 17.40 6.89 -10.30
CA THR A 536 17.76 8.31 -10.30
C THR A 536 17.15 8.97 -9.09
N VAL A 537 17.98 9.73 -8.35
CA VAL A 537 17.54 10.46 -7.16
C VAL A 537 17.54 11.96 -7.47
N GLN A 538 16.51 12.67 -7.03
CA GLN A 538 16.45 14.13 -7.11
C GLN A 538 16.19 14.73 -5.72
N PRO A 539 17.04 15.66 -5.24
CA PRO A 539 18.30 16.11 -5.84
C PRO A 539 19.37 15.01 -5.83
N SER A 540 20.26 15.01 -6.84
CA SER A 540 21.10 13.85 -7.18
C SER A 540 22.33 13.63 -6.31
N PHE A 541 22.82 14.65 -5.59
CA PHE A 541 24.13 14.55 -4.91
C PHE A 541 24.07 14.74 -3.40
N GLN A 542 23.31 15.73 -2.95
CA GLN A 542 23.23 16.06 -1.54
C GLN A 542 21.88 16.67 -1.21
N GLY A 543 21.35 16.28 -0.05
CA GLY A 543 20.22 16.94 0.56
C GLY A 543 20.45 17.08 2.06
N LEU A 544 19.74 18.02 2.66
CA LEU A 544 19.74 18.19 4.10
C LEU A 544 18.79 17.16 4.71
N SER A 545 19.22 16.51 5.78
CA SER A 545 18.34 15.68 6.61
C SER A 545 17.11 16.50 7.00
N LEU A 546 15.91 15.92 6.83
CA LEU A 546 14.61 16.56 7.09
C LEU A 546 14.23 17.71 6.14
N GLY A 547 15.21 18.43 5.58
CA GLY A 547 14.94 19.58 4.71
C GLY A 547 14.76 19.29 3.24
N THR A 548 15.17 18.10 2.82
CA THR A 548 15.08 17.68 1.42
C THR A 548 14.12 16.51 1.31
N THR A 549 13.06 16.69 0.50
CA THR A 549 12.29 15.57 -0.03
C THR A 549 13.07 15.01 -1.21
N PHE A 550 13.47 13.75 -1.13
CA PHE A 550 14.10 13.07 -2.24
C PHE A 550 13.03 12.39 -3.09
N VAL A 551 13.08 12.62 -4.40
CA VAL A 551 12.33 11.84 -5.38
C VAL A 551 13.26 10.74 -5.88
N VAL A 552 12.97 9.49 -5.50
CA VAL A 552 13.68 8.31 -5.99
C VAL A 552 12.87 7.74 -7.13
N GLU A 553 13.37 7.83 -8.35
CA GLU A 553 12.73 7.30 -9.55
C GLU A 553 13.51 6.09 -10.07
N THR A 554 12.80 5.17 -10.72
CA THR A 554 13.42 4.06 -11.42
C THR A 554 12.99 4.04 -12.89
N SER A 555 13.90 3.66 -13.78
CA SER A 555 13.67 3.65 -15.23
C SER A 555 14.48 2.54 -15.90
N MET A 556 14.37 2.39 -17.23
CA MET A 556 15.19 1.43 -18.01
C MET A 556 15.03 -0.05 -17.60
N TRP A 557 13.90 -0.41 -16.99
CA TRP A 557 13.53 -1.81 -16.83
C TRP A 557 13.12 -2.38 -18.18
N THR A 558 13.67 -3.55 -18.51
CA THR A 558 13.29 -4.34 -19.68
C THR A 558 12.58 -5.59 -19.19
N ASP A 559 11.38 -5.81 -19.72
CA ASP A 559 10.48 -6.89 -19.36
C ASP A 559 9.57 -7.15 -20.57
N GLU A 560 8.90 -8.30 -20.61
CA GLU A 560 7.90 -8.62 -21.63
C GLU A 560 6.69 -7.69 -21.55
N ARG A 561 6.37 -7.21 -20.34
CA ARG A 561 5.26 -6.30 -20.02
C ARG A 561 5.70 -5.19 -19.05
N PRO A 562 6.54 -4.23 -19.48
CA PRO A 562 7.11 -3.21 -18.59
C PRO A 562 6.08 -2.31 -17.90
N ALA A 563 4.87 -2.19 -18.45
CA ALA A 563 3.78 -1.40 -17.88
C ALA A 563 3.09 -2.08 -16.68
N GLU A 564 3.29 -3.39 -16.50
CA GLU A 564 2.67 -4.20 -15.46
C GLU A 564 3.61 -4.41 -14.25
N LEU A 565 4.87 -3.97 -14.35
CA LEU A 565 5.84 -4.04 -13.27
C LEU A 565 5.34 -3.33 -12.00
N GLU A 566 5.58 -3.98 -10.86
CA GLU A 566 5.44 -3.41 -9.53
C GLU A 566 6.85 -3.13 -8.96
N TYR A 567 6.98 -2.06 -8.18
CA TYR A 567 8.26 -1.62 -7.63
C TYR A 567 8.22 -1.53 -6.10
N GLU A 568 9.28 -1.98 -5.45
CA GLU A 568 9.53 -1.81 -4.02
C GLU A 568 10.83 -1.03 -3.83
N PHE A 569 10.81 -0.01 -2.97
CA PHE A 569 11.93 0.90 -2.75
C PHE A 569 12.48 0.69 -1.34
N LEU A 570 13.79 0.46 -1.24
CA LEU A 570 14.50 0.27 0.02
C LEU A 570 15.75 1.15 0.08
N ALA A 571 16.14 1.54 1.30
CA ALA A 571 17.41 2.19 1.57
C ALA A 571 18.21 1.37 2.60
N PHE A 572 19.49 1.16 2.33
CA PHE A 572 20.41 0.52 3.27
C PHE A 572 21.42 1.57 3.74
N PRO A 573 21.55 1.82 5.06
CA PRO A 573 22.56 2.74 5.55
C PRO A 573 23.95 2.14 5.31
N LEU A 574 24.75 2.82 4.51
CA LEU A 574 26.17 2.53 4.40
C LEU A 574 26.83 3.11 5.65
N GLN A 575 26.84 2.33 6.75
CA GLN A 575 27.73 2.63 7.88
C GLN A 575 29.14 2.82 7.33
N GLU A 576 29.91 3.77 7.89
CA GLU A 576 31.28 4.10 7.46
C GLU A 576 32.05 2.82 7.13
N LEU A 577 32.03 2.44 5.84
CA LEU A 577 32.74 1.28 5.37
C LEU A 577 34.19 1.59 5.71
N PRO A 578 34.89 0.72 6.45
CA PRO A 578 36.26 0.99 6.85
C PRO A 578 37.03 1.43 5.61
N GLN A 579 37.60 2.64 5.65
CA GLN A 579 38.15 3.35 4.50
C GLN A 579 38.96 2.38 3.62
N GLY A 580 38.40 2.02 2.45
CA GLY A 580 39.03 1.10 1.50
C GLY A 580 38.26 -0.19 1.16
N ALA A 581 37.06 -0.44 1.70
CA ALA A 581 36.18 -1.48 1.16
C ALA A 581 35.55 -0.99 -0.16
N ASP A 582 35.74 -1.75 -1.25
CA ASP A 582 35.05 -1.50 -2.52
C ASP A 582 33.53 -1.41 -2.29
N PRO A 583 32.81 -0.50 -2.98
CA PRO A 583 31.36 -0.39 -2.89
C PRO A 583 30.75 -1.76 -3.19
N LEU A 584 30.09 -2.34 -2.17
CA LEU A 584 29.62 -3.73 -2.09
C LEU A 584 28.97 -4.22 -3.40
N PRO A 585 29.70 -4.92 -4.29
CA PRO A 585 29.15 -5.26 -5.61
C PRO A 585 28.18 -6.45 -5.56
N ASP A 586 28.25 -7.29 -4.53
CA ASP A 586 27.53 -8.58 -4.48
C ASP A 586 26.99 -8.85 -3.07
N LEU A 587 26.25 -7.90 -2.48
CA LEU A 587 25.53 -8.23 -1.25
C LEU A 587 24.40 -9.20 -1.61
N GLN A 588 24.59 -10.48 -1.30
CA GLN A 588 23.53 -11.48 -1.37
C GLN A 588 22.52 -11.18 -0.27
N ILE A 589 21.60 -10.26 -0.55
CA ILE A 589 20.50 -9.93 0.35
C ILE A 589 19.50 -11.08 0.33
N ASP A 590 19.23 -11.65 1.49
CA ASP A 590 18.09 -12.54 1.67
C ASP A 590 16.83 -11.71 1.87
N TRP A 591 15.84 -11.92 1.00
CA TRP A 591 14.59 -11.18 1.03
C TRP A 591 13.49 -11.90 1.82
N GLU A 592 13.63 -13.20 2.05
CA GLU A 592 12.52 -14.06 2.46
C GLU A 592 12.74 -14.71 3.83
N ASP A 593 13.97 -15.11 4.18
CA ASP A 593 14.24 -15.82 5.43
C ASP A 593 14.67 -14.87 6.56
N PRO A 594 13.81 -14.60 7.56
CA PRO A 594 14.14 -13.72 8.69
C PRO A 594 15.22 -14.31 9.61
N GLN A 595 15.55 -15.60 9.48
CA GLN A 595 16.62 -16.24 10.26
C GLN A 595 17.99 -16.10 9.61
N ASN A 596 18.05 -15.71 8.34
CA ASN A 596 19.32 -15.51 7.66
C ASN A 596 19.97 -14.20 8.15
N PRO A 597 21.25 -14.20 8.57
CA PRO A 597 21.95 -12.96 8.92
C PRO A 597 22.06 -11.96 7.75
N GLN A 598 21.83 -12.40 6.52
CA GLN A 598 21.72 -11.55 5.33
C GLN A 598 20.28 -11.09 5.05
N TYR A 599 19.33 -11.35 5.95
CA TYR A 599 17.98 -10.85 5.84
C TYR A 599 18.01 -9.32 5.76
N TRP A 600 17.34 -8.73 4.78
CA TRP A 600 17.43 -7.30 4.49
C TRP A 600 17.20 -6.39 5.71
N LYS A 601 16.36 -6.81 6.68
CA LYS A 601 16.16 -6.05 7.93
C LYS A 601 17.35 -6.13 8.88
N GLU A 602 18.01 -7.28 8.98
CA GLU A 602 19.22 -7.48 9.80
C GLU A 602 20.41 -6.67 9.23
N LEU A 603 20.39 -6.44 7.92
CA LEU A 603 21.33 -5.54 7.23
C LEU A 603 20.98 -4.05 7.41
N GLY A 604 20.00 -3.71 8.23
CA GLY A 604 19.57 -2.33 8.48
C GLY A 604 18.73 -1.71 7.36
N GLY A 605 18.23 -2.53 6.43
CA GLY A 605 17.38 -2.07 5.32
C GLY A 605 16.11 -1.39 5.82
N GLN A 606 15.77 -0.27 5.18
CA GLN A 606 14.60 0.54 5.47
C GLN A 606 13.66 0.49 4.27
N LEU A 607 12.42 0.04 4.49
CA LEU A 607 11.39 0.06 3.45
C LEU A 607 10.91 1.50 3.25
N LEU A 608 11.24 2.08 2.11
CA LEU A 608 10.82 3.43 1.73
C LEU A 608 9.42 3.44 1.14
N ARG A 609 9.11 2.41 0.35
CA ARG A 609 7.81 2.22 -0.29
C ARG A 609 7.55 0.74 -0.59
N PRO A 610 6.36 0.20 -0.23
CA PRO A 610 5.97 -1.17 -0.59
C PRO A 610 5.69 -1.30 -2.09
N TRP A 611 5.50 -2.55 -2.54
CA TRP A 611 5.12 -2.89 -3.91
C TRP A 611 3.99 -2.01 -4.47
N GLY A 612 4.21 -1.46 -5.67
CA GLY A 612 3.15 -0.83 -6.46
C GLY A 612 3.65 -0.33 -7.82
N HIS A 613 2.73 -0.01 -8.74
CA HIS A 613 3.06 0.27 -10.14
C HIS A 613 3.75 1.61 -10.43
N LEU A 614 3.73 2.57 -9.49
CA LEU A 614 4.42 3.84 -9.73
C LEU A 614 5.95 3.61 -9.67
N PRO A 615 6.72 4.05 -10.66
CA PRO A 615 8.17 3.88 -10.69
C PRO A 615 8.90 4.97 -9.88
N GLN A 616 8.27 5.53 -8.84
CA GLN A 616 8.82 6.62 -8.04
C GLN A 616 8.43 6.55 -6.56
N ALA A 617 9.30 6.99 -5.66
CA ALA A 617 9.03 7.15 -4.23
C ALA A 617 9.48 8.53 -3.76
N LEU A 618 8.64 9.20 -2.96
CA LEU A 618 8.99 10.43 -2.25
C LEU A 618 9.44 10.06 -0.85
N VAL A 619 10.68 10.40 -0.48
CA VAL A 619 11.30 9.91 0.75
C VAL A 619 12.02 11.03 1.49
N HIS A 620 11.95 10.94 2.82
CA HIS A 620 12.78 11.71 3.74
C HIS A 620 13.65 10.73 4.50
N MET A 621 14.95 10.98 4.52
CA MET A 621 15.93 10.05 5.07
C MET A 621 16.80 10.77 6.10
N PRO A 622 17.27 10.07 7.16
CA PRO A 622 18.19 10.63 8.15
C PRO A 622 19.52 11.03 7.52
N ALA A 623 20.32 11.85 8.20
CA ALA A 623 21.70 12.10 7.79
C ALA A 623 22.49 10.78 7.69
N GLY A 624 23.30 10.64 6.64
CA GLY A 624 24.03 9.41 6.35
C GLY A 624 24.23 9.17 4.86
N LEU A 625 25.04 8.18 4.53
CA LEU A 625 25.19 7.66 3.18
C LEU A 625 24.30 6.42 3.04
N TYR A 626 23.52 6.35 1.96
CA TYR A 626 22.61 5.22 1.72
C TYR A 626 22.89 4.56 0.38
N GLN A 627 22.76 3.24 0.36
CA GLN A 627 22.58 2.48 -0.87
C GLN A 627 21.09 2.30 -1.10
N LEU A 628 20.58 2.89 -2.17
CA LEU A 628 19.20 2.70 -2.58
C LEU A 628 19.09 1.42 -3.40
N VAL A 629 18.08 0.61 -3.07
CA VAL A 629 17.74 -0.60 -3.80
C VAL A 629 16.30 -0.47 -4.28
N VAL A 630 16.10 -0.71 -5.57
CA VAL A 630 14.77 -0.85 -6.14
C VAL A 630 14.63 -2.26 -6.65
N ARG A 631 13.58 -2.94 -6.18
CA ARG A 631 13.18 -4.23 -6.68
C ARG A 631 12.04 -4.02 -7.66
N ALA A 632 12.14 -4.64 -8.83
CA ALA A 632 11.01 -4.75 -9.75
C ALA A 632 10.52 -6.19 -9.73
N ARG A 633 9.21 -6.35 -9.73
CA ARG A 633 8.55 -7.64 -9.86
C ARG A 633 7.53 -7.53 -10.98
N ASP A 634 7.51 -8.51 -11.86
CA ASP A 634 6.41 -8.64 -12.81
C ASP A 634 5.13 -9.16 -12.12
N ASP A 635 4.07 -9.36 -12.88
CA ASP A 635 2.81 -9.93 -12.39
C ASP A 635 2.90 -11.44 -12.12
N GLU A 636 3.99 -12.08 -12.51
CA GLU A 636 4.27 -13.51 -12.34
C GLU A 636 5.08 -13.82 -11.09
N GLY A 637 5.70 -12.80 -10.53
CA GLY A 637 6.47 -12.88 -9.30
C GLY A 637 7.97 -12.99 -9.52
N ALA A 638 8.47 -12.97 -10.76
CA ALA A 638 9.89 -12.89 -11.01
C ALA A 638 10.41 -11.53 -10.52
N VAL A 639 11.40 -11.55 -9.64
CA VAL A 639 11.96 -10.35 -9.03
C VAL A 639 13.36 -10.12 -9.54
N ALA A 640 13.64 -8.88 -9.89
CA ALA A 640 14.99 -8.40 -10.06
C ALA A 640 15.23 -7.12 -9.27
N MET A 641 16.50 -6.75 -9.15
CA MET A 641 16.91 -5.60 -8.37
C MET A 641 17.99 -4.80 -9.08
N THR A 642 17.93 -3.49 -8.88
CA THR A 642 19.00 -2.56 -9.21
C THR A 642 19.34 -1.77 -7.96
N SER A 643 20.57 -1.27 -7.85
CA SER A 643 20.99 -0.45 -6.73
C SER A 643 21.82 0.74 -7.19
N SER A 644 21.75 1.84 -6.43
CA SER A 644 22.54 3.04 -6.68
C SER A 644 23.14 3.56 -5.38
N PRO A 645 24.45 3.86 -5.34
CA PRO A 645 25.13 4.41 -4.18
C PRO A 645 24.95 5.94 -4.14
N GLU A 646 23.74 6.43 -3.88
CA GLU A 646 23.39 7.85 -3.72
C GLU A 646 21.94 7.92 -3.18
N PRO A 647 21.55 8.90 -2.35
CA PRO A 647 22.21 10.19 -2.09
C PRO A 647 23.06 10.22 -0.81
N LEU A 648 24.01 11.16 -0.74
CA LEU A 648 24.62 11.60 0.52
C LEU A 648 23.67 12.56 1.22
N ILE A 649 23.31 12.27 2.46
CA ILE A 649 22.43 13.12 3.25
C ILE A 649 23.27 13.77 4.32
N VAL A 650 23.50 15.06 4.15
CA VAL A 650 24.22 15.86 5.12
C VAL A 650 23.27 16.28 6.23
N GLU A 651 23.80 16.32 7.44
CA GLU A 651 23.09 16.89 8.57
C GLU A 651 22.76 18.35 8.27
N ALA A 652 21.53 18.79 8.61
CA ALA A 652 21.13 20.16 8.33
C ALA A 652 21.95 21.13 9.21
N GLU A 653 22.90 21.86 8.61
CA GLU A 653 23.73 22.87 9.31
C GLU A 653 22.93 24.08 9.83
N GLN A 654 21.65 24.24 9.42
CA GLN A 654 20.85 25.38 9.83
C GLN A 654 20.28 25.20 11.24
N ASN A 655 20.22 26.29 12.00
CA ASN A 655 19.53 26.39 13.29
C ASN A 655 18.10 25.86 13.13
N PHE A 656 17.84 24.63 13.60
CA PHE A 656 16.52 24.05 13.67
C PHE A 656 15.62 24.94 14.52
N THR A 657 14.77 25.72 13.85
CA THR A 657 13.72 26.48 14.51
C THR A 657 12.48 25.61 14.63
N VAL A 658 11.71 25.80 15.70
CA VAL A 658 10.43 25.09 15.91
C VAL A 658 9.51 25.14 14.68
N PRO A 659 9.31 26.29 14.00
CA PRO A 659 8.45 26.36 12.82
C PRO A 659 8.94 25.47 11.66
N TYR A 660 10.24 25.25 11.55
CA TYR A 660 10.81 24.39 10.52
C TYR A 660 10.48 22.91 10.76
N VAL A 661 10.63 22.47 12.01
CA VAL A 661 10.24 21.11 12.42
C VAL A 661 8.73 20.93 12.23
N GLU A 662 7.90 21.88 12.67
CA GLU A 662 6.44 21.81 12.48
C GLU A 662 6.03 21.74 10.99
N ALA A 663 6.65 22.54 10.13
CA ALA A 663 6.39 22.50 8.69
C ALA A 663 6.81 21.17 8.04
N PHE A 664 7.96 20.63 8.45
CA PHE A 664 8.42 19.31 8.03
C PHE A 664 7.43 18.22 8.47
N LEU A 665 7.01 18.26 9.74
CA LEU A 665 6.06 17.30 10.30
C LEU A 665 4.69 17.35 9.62
N ALA A 666 4.19 18.55 9.33
CA ALA A 666 2.95 18.72 8.55
C ALA A 666 3.09 18.08 7.16
N THR A 667 4.25 18.21 6.52
CA THR A 667 4.53 17.60 5.20
C THR A 667 4.53 16.08 5.27
N VAL A 668 5.16 15.49 6.30
CA VAL A 668 5.20 14.02 6.46
C VAL A 668 3.84 13.47 6.87
N GLN A 669 3.06 14.18 7.67
CA GLN A 669 1.69 13.77 8.04
C GLN A 669 0.77 13.62 6.83
N VAL A 670 0.94 14.46 5.80
CA VAL A 670 0.15 14.37 4.55
C VAL A 670 0.42 13.05 3.80
N THR A 671 1.59 12.43 3.99
CA THR A 671 1.92 11.15 3.34
C THR A 671 1.15 9.97 3.92
N ASN A 672 0.69 10.09 5.17
CA ASN A 672 -0.03 9.07 5.92
C ASN A 672 0.64 7.67 5.89
N ASN A 673 1.97 7.65 5.77
CA ASN A 673 2.79 6.44 5.75
C ASN A 673 3.52 6.30 7.10
N VAL A 674 3.16 5.28 7.87
CA VAL A 674 3.71 5.02 9.21
C VAL A 674 5.24 4.89 9.19
N GLY A 675 5.79 4.27 8.15
CA GLY A 675 7.24 4.16 7.96
C GLY A 675 7.89 5.53 7.79
N GLN A 676 7.31 6.42 6.99
CA GLN A 676 7.82 7.77 6.80
C GLN A 676 7.67 8.64 8.06
N LEU A 677 6.58 8.49 8.81
CA LEU A 677 6.40 9.16 10.11
C LEU A 677 7.46 8.71 11.12
N LEU A 678 7.73 7.41 11.21
CA LEU A 678 8.78 6.90 12.11
C LEU A 678 10.17 7.39 11.70
N GLN A 679 10.47 7.37 10.39
CA GLN A 679 11.76 7.87 9.88
C GLN A 679 11.93 9.36 10.09
N ALA A 680 10.86 10.15 9.90
CA ALA A 680 10.84 11.57 10.22
C ALA A 680 11.15 11.81 11.70
N ALA A 681 10.52 11.04 12.60
CA ALA A 681 10.77 11.17 14.04
C ALA A 681 12.22 10.79 14.43
N ILE A 682 12.76 9.70 13.86
CA ILE A 682 14.16 9.28 14.06
C ILE A 682 15.11 10.36 13.52
N ALA A 683 14.87 10.88 12.33
CA ALA A 683 15.70 11.91 11.74
C ALA A 683 15.68 13.20 12.58
N VAL A 684 14.53 13.63 13.12
CA VAL A 684 14.45 14.76 14.06
C VAL A 684 15.27 14.47 15.33
N ALA A 685 15.16 13.27 15.89
CA ALA A 685 15.88 12.89 17.10
C ALA A 685 17.40 12.86 16.91
N VAL A 686 17.88 12.26 15.81
CA VAL A 686 19.31 12.20 15.48
C VAL A 686 19.88 13.60 15.25
N THR A 687 19.16 14.45 14.51
CA THR A 687 19.62 15.80 14.18
C THR A 687 19.62 16.75 15.39
N ALA A 688 18.76 16.51 16.38
CA ALA A 688 18.70 17.34 17.58
C ALA A 688 19.90 17.12 18.54
N ASP A 689 20.54 15.93 18.52
CA ASP A 689 21.59 15.59 19.48
C ASP A 689 22.85 16.49 19.40
N PRO A 690 23.45 16.76 18.22
CA PRO A 690 24.64 17.61 18.14
C PRO A 690 24.34 19.09 18.42
N ILE A 691 23.14 19.60 18.10
CA ILE A 691 22.73 20.99 18.38
C ILE A 691 22.72 21.26 19.88
N VAL A 692 22.24 20.30 20.69
CA VAL A 692 22.23 20.44 22.15
C VAL A 692 23.63 20.31 22.76
N ARG A 693 24.57 19.64 22.06
CA ARG A 693 25.97 19.51 22.51
C ARG A 693 26.84 20.74 22.21
N GLN A 694 26.50 21.59 21.25
CA GLN A 694 27.22 22.83 21.00
C GLN A 694 26.93 23.88 22.09
N LYS A 695 27.83 24.01 23.06
CA LYS A 695 27.86 25.15 23.99
C LYS A 695 28.66 26.30 23.38
N GLU A 696 27.99 27.39 23.00
CA GLU A 696 28.67 28.66 22.74
C GLU A 696 29.08 29.28 24.08
N CYS A 697 30.35 29.12 24.45
CA CYS A 697 30.94 29.72 25.64
C CYS A 697 31.82 30.91 25.25
N SER A 698 31.46 32.11 25.71
CA SER A 698 32.31 33.30 25.58
C SER A 698 32.96 33.61 26.91
N THR A 699 34.28 33.80 26.93
CA THR A 699 35.00 34.36 28.07
C THR A 699 34.98 35.87 28.01
N ASP A 700 34.47 36.52 29.05
CA ASP A 700 34.56 37.96 29.18
C ASP A 700 35.97 38.43 29.61
N PHE A 701 36.18 39.75 29.64
CA PHE A 701 37.46 40.38 29.96
C PHE A 701 37.95 40.10 31.40
N PHE A 702 37.09 39.58 32.27
CA PHE A 702 37.44 39.19 33.64
C PHE A 702 37.71 37.68 33.78
N GLY A 703 37.72 36.93 32.67
CA GLY A 703 37.94 35.48 32.66
C GLY A 703 36.68 34.68 33.00
N THR A 704 35.51 35.32 33.04
CA THR A 704 34.23 34.67 33.32
C THR A 704 33.71 34.04 32.04
N VAL A 705 33.67 32.69 31.99
CA VAL A 705 33.08 31.94 30.89
C VAL A 705 31.57 32.00 31.03
N THR A 706 30.89 32.74 30.15
CA THR A 706 29.43 32.75 30.01
C THR A 706 29.05 31.91 28.81
N CYS A 707 28.40 30.77 29.06
CA CYS A 707 27.86 29.93 27.99
C CYS A 707 26.40 30.29 27.75
N LYS A 708 26.06 30.69 26.52
CA LYS A 708 24.67 30.97 26.14
C LYS A 708 23.98 29.63 25.88
N GLN A 709 23.04 29.25 26.74
CA GLN A 709 22.24 28.04 26.54
C GLN A 709 21.19 28.29 25.44
N ILE A 710 21.21 27.48 24.39
CA ILE A 710 20.06 27.31 23.51
C ILE A 710 19.04 26.48 24.29
N PRO A 711 17.77 26.89 24.43
CA PRO A 711 16.78 26.12 25.17
C PRO A 711 16.43 24.84 24.41
N ALA A 712 17.13 23.74 24.73
CA ALA A 712 16.88 22.41 24.18
C ALA A 712 15.40 21.97 24.27
N GLN A 713 14.64 22.55 25.23
CA GLN A 713 13.20 22.31 25.38
C GLN A 713 12.37 22.68 24.15
N GLU A 714 12.74 23.73 23.40
CA GLU A 714 11.93 24.17 22.26
C GLU A 714 12.05 23.21 21.06
N VAL A 715 13.21 22.59 20.86
CA VAL A 715 13.45 21.65 19.73
C VAL A 715 12.97 20.24 20.06
N VAL A 716 13.09 19.81 21.32
CA VAL A 716 12.75 18.44 21.74
C VAL A 716 11.24 18.24 21.94
N ARG A 717 10.49 19.29 22.28
CA ARG A 717 9.03 19.20 22.52
C ARG A 717 8.23 18.71 21.30
N PRO A 718 8.38 19.27 20.09
CA PRO A 718 7.66 18.78 18.90
C PRO A 718 7.98 17.31 18.58
N ALA A 719 9.23 16.89 18.76
CA ALA A 719 9.64 15.49 18.57
C ALA A 719 8.95 14.55 19.58
N PHE A 720 8.82 14.99 20.83
CA PHE A 720 8.11 14.26 21.88
C PHE A 720 6.60 14.17 21.62
N GLU A 721 5.96 15.28 21.27
CA GLU A 721 4.53 15.31 20.92
C GLU A 721 4.22 14.37 19.74
N MET A 722 5.14 14.31 18.77
CA MET A 722 5.02 13.43 17.60
C MET A 722 5.29 11.95 17.93
N LEU A 723 6.30 11.61 18.73
CA LEU A 723 6.51 10.23 19.20
C LEU A 723 5.31 9.76 20.03
N THR A 724 4.69 10.66 20.79
CA THR A 724 3.44 10.40 21.54
C THR A 724 2.25 10.20 20.61
N ALA A 725 2.17 10.99 19.53
CA ALA A 725 1.17 10.78 18.48
C ALA A 725 1.45 9.51 17.66
N ALA A 726 2.71 9.10 17.50
CA ALA A 726 3.13 7.92 16.72
C ALA A 726 3.02 6.61 17.52
N ALA A 727 3.18 6.66 18.84
CA ALA A 727 3.16 5.50 19.75
C ALA A 727 1.95 4.56 19.61
N PRO A 728 0.72 5.04 19.32
CA PRO A 728 -0.41 4.16 19.05
C PRO A 728 -0.23 3.28 17.81
N TYR A 729 0.62 3.67 16.86
CA TYR A 729 0.81 3.05 15.54
C TYR A 729 2.05 2.13 15.45
N ILE A 730 2.79 1.96 16.54
CA ILE A 730 4.09 1.27 16.58
C ILE A 730 3.92 -0.15 17.14
N TRP A 731 4.38 -1.17 16.41
CA TRP A 731 4.28 -2.59 16.74
C TRP A 731 5.60 -3.33 16.50
N GLY A 732 5.86 -4.41 17.24
CA GLY A 732 7.01 -5.31 17.00
C GLY A 732 8.38 -4.64 17.17
N ASP A 733 9.28 -4.81 16.18
CA ASP A 733 10.66 -4.27 16.19
C ASP A 733 10.69 -2.73 16.27
N MET A 734 9.60 -2.07 15.88
CA MET A 734 9.46 -0.62 15.94
C MET A 734 9.38 -0.10 17.37
N VAL A 735 8.94 -0.91 18.34
CA VAL A 735 8.93 -0.54 19.77
C VAL A 735 10.35 -0.34 20.30
N GLY A 736 11.29 -1.21 19.89
CA GLY A 736 12.71 -1.06 20.22
C GLY A 736 13.32 0.19 19.60
N LYS A 737 12.97 0.48 18.33
CA LYS A 737 13.43 1.70 17.62
C LYS A 737 12.85 2.98 18.23
N LEU A 738 11.58 2.97 18.64
CA LEU A 738 10.92 4.05 19.37
C LEU A 738 11.60 4.26 20.74
N GLY A 739 11.84 3.19 21.48
CA GLY A 739 12.56 3.22 22.75
C GLY A 739 13.97 3.80 22.60
N ALA A 740 14.70 3.40 21.55
CA ALA A 740 16.02 3.95 21.24
C ALA A 740 15.96 5.44 20.89
N ALA A 741 14.99 5.86 20.06
CA ALA A 741 14.79 7.28 19.71
C ALA A 741 14.41 8.12 20.93
N LEU A 742 13.53 7.60 21.80
CA LEU A 742 13.16 8.23 23.07
C LEU A 742 14.35 8.35 24.02
N MET A 743 15.15 7.29 24.14
CA MET A 743 16.34 7.28 24.97
C MET A 743 17.42 8.23 24.44
N MET A 744 17.54 8.38 23.12
CA MET A 744 18.39 9.42 22.53
C MET A 744 17.89 10.80 22.94
N LEU A 745 16.60 11.13 22.73
CA LEU A 745 16.02 12.42 23.10
C LEU A 745 16.17 12.72 24.59
N LEU A 746 15.94 11.74 25.47
CA LEU A 746 16.11 11.87 26.91
C LEU A 746 17.58 12.09 27.31
N LYS A 747 18.52 11.38 26.67
CA LYS A 747 19.96 11.63 26.86
C LYS A 747 20.32 13.06 26.46
N THR A 748 19.81 13.55 25.34
CA THR A 748 20.04 14.91 24.85
C THR A 748 19.56 15.97 25.85
N VAL A 749 18.38 15.80 26.46
CA VAL A 749 17.85 16.73 27.49
C VAL A 749 18.63 16.65 28.82
N SER A 750 19.16 15.47 29.18
CA SER A 750 19.85 15.26 30.46
C SER A 750 21.21 15.97 30.58
N VAL A 751 21.90 16.28 29.48
CA VAL A 751 23.26 16.88 29.51
C VAL A 751 23.26 18.37 29.91
N THR A 752 22.09 18.97 30.12
CA THR A 752 21.92 20.43 30.10
C THR A 752 22.03 21.18 31.45
N VAL A 753 22.40 20.55 32.58
CA VAL A 753 22.53 21.28 33.87
C VAL A 753 23.82 20.93 34.61
N VAL A 754 24.84 21.79 34.46
CA VAL A 754 25.96 21.87 35.40
C VAL A 754 26.03 23.32 35.88
N GLN A 755 25.48 23.61 37.06
CA GLN A 755 25.74 24.86 37.77
C GLN A 755 27.06 24.73 38.52
N THR A 756 28.07 25.54 38.18
CA THR A 756 29.21 25.78 39.06
C THR A 756 28.73 26.61 40.25
N VAL A 757 28.67 26.00 41.43
CA VAL A 757 28.43 26.72 42.69
C VAL A 757 29.76 27.31 43.15
N ASP A 758 29.82 28.64 43.22
CA ASP A 758 30.95 29.36 43.82
C ASP A 758 30.92 29.17 45.34
N VAL A 759 31.89 28.42 45.86
CA VAL A 759 31.94 27.98 47.26
C VAL A 759 32.43 29.10 48.21
N THR A 760 32.72 30.30 47.70
CA THR A 760 33.21 31.41 48.53
C THR A 760 32.17 32.04 49.46
N ASN A 761 30.87 31.78 49.29
CA ASN A 761 29.81 32.35 50.14
C ASN A 761 29.29 31.44 51.27
N VAL A 762 29.77 30.20 51.40
CA VAL A 762 29.26 29.25 52.42
C VAL A 762 30.19 29.15 53.64
N PHE A 763 31.47 29.51 53.51
CA PHE A 763 32.40 29.56 54.63
C PHE A 763 32.86 31.00 54.88
N GLY A 764 32.13 31.72 55.72
CA GLY A 764 32.62 32.97 56.29
C GLY A 764 33.88 32.73 57.12
N ASP A 765 34.87 33.61 56.96
CA ASP A 765 36.04 33.94 57.78
C ASP A 765 36.32 33.14 59.08
N SER A 766 36.45 31.81 59.00
CA SER A 766 36.84 31.03 60.17
C SER A 766 37.60 29.75 59.83
N LEU A 767 38.63 29.83 58.99
CA LEU A 767 39.74 28.87 59.02
C LEU A 767 41.04 29.57 58.57
N ASP A 768 41.80 30.09 59.52
CA ASP A 768 43.19 30.56 59.30
C ASP A 768 44.12 29.33 59.26
N PRO A 769 44.82 29.04 58.15
CA PRO A 769 45.69 27.86 58.02
C PRO A 769 47.08 28.06 58.64
N ARG A 770 47.27 29.04 59.53
CA ARG A 770 48.53 29.26 60.25
C ARG A 770 48.55 28.56 61.60
N ASN A 771 48.65 27.23 61.59
CA ASN A 771 49.35 26.46 62.62
C ASN A 771 49.50 24.99 62.18
N LEU A 772 50.38 24.77 61.23
CA LEU A 772 51.15 23.52 61.15
C LEU A 772 52.29 23.63 62.16
N THR A 773 52.42 22.66 63.07
CA THR A 773 53.67 21.92 63.38
C THR A 773 53.52 21.17 64.70
N GLU A 774 53.54 19.84 64.67
CA GLU A 774 54.55 19.02 65.39
C GLU A 774 54.22 17.51 65.28
N ASN A 775 55.22 16.76 64.80
CA ASN A 775 55.47 15.31 64.93
C ASN A 775 54.48 14.35 64.24
N GLY A 776 54.87 13.40 63.39
CA GLY A 776 56.16 12.85 62.99
C GLY A 776 55.91 11.43 62.45
N THR A 777 56.23 11.19 61.17
CA THR A 777 56.59 9.91 60.51
C THR A 777 55.81 8.60 60.82
N GLU A 778 54.92 8.21 59.87
CA GLU A 778 54.76 6.95 59.07
C GLU A 778 55.31 5.56 59.55
N PRO A 779 54.89 4.41 58.95
CA PRO A 779 53.54 3.97 58.52
C PRO A 779 53.26 2.44 58.76
N ASP A 780 52.01 1.99 58.55
CA ASP A 780 51.60 0.76 57.81
C ASP A 780 50.28 0.10 58.30
N ASP A 781 49.42 -0.16 57.29
CA ASP A 781 48.25 -1.06 57.16
C ASP A 781 46.84 -0.76 57.78
N VAL A 782 45.98 -0.15 56.93
CA VAL A 782 44.57 -0.49 56.51
C VAL A 782 43.41 -0.56 57.57
N PRO A 783 42.12 -0.31 57.25
CA PRO A 783 41.42 0.73 56.45
C PRO A 783 40.26 1.42 57.24
N ALA A 784 39.98 2.70 56.98
CA ALA A 784 38.62 3.28 57.11
C ALA A 784 38.57 4.69 56.53
N GLY A 785 37.52 5.02 55.77
CA GLY A 785 37.13 6.42 55.58
C GLY A 785 36.65 6.80 54.18
N THR A 786 35.44 6.37 53.85
CA THR A 786 34.37 7.21 53.26
C THR A 786 34.78 8.28 52.22
N VAL A 787 34.69 7.92 50.94
CA VAL A 787 34.58 8.92 49.85
C VAL A 787 33.11 9.25 49.67
N LEU A 788 32.74 10.49 50.01
CA LEU A 788 31.45 11.11 49.69
C LEU A 788 31.33 11.27 48.17
N TRP A 789 30.33 10.61 47.58
CA TRP A 789 29.90 10.86 46.20
C TRP A 789 29.24 12.23 46.10
N ASN A 790 29.79 13.08 45.24
CA ASN A 790 29.14 14.31 44.82
C ASN A 790 28.17 13.95 43.68
N VAL A 791 26.88 13.81 44.00
CA VAL A 791 25.82 13.56 43.00
C VAL A 791 25.26 14.91 42.57
N SER A 792 25.52 15.31 41.33
CA SER A 792 24.82 16.43 40.69
C SER A 792 23.36 16.02 40.42
N ARG A 793 22.42 16.75 41.03
CA ARG A 793 20.98 16.63 40.70
C ARG A 793 20.74 17.22 39.32
N HIS A 794 20.38 16.37 38.38
CA HIS A 794 19.91 16.79 37.05
C HIS A 794 18.43 17.17 37.18
N GLN A 795 18.06 18.39 36.79
CA GLN A 795 16.66 18.80 36.73
C GLN A 795 16.15 18.62 35.30
N ILE A 796 15.36 17.56 35.08
CA ILE A 796 14.54 17.43 33.87
C ILE A 796 13.24 18.19 34.15
N PRO A 797 12.78 19.07 33.24
CA PRO A 797 11.52 19.78 33.43
C PRO A 797 10.36 18.79 33.54
N LEU A 798 9.47 19.01 34.52
CA LEU A 798 8.40 18.08 34.91
C LEU A 798 7.56 17.61 33.70
N GLU A 799 7.27 18.51 32.77
CA GLU A 799 6.50 18.23 31.55
C GLU A 799 7.13 17.12 30.70
N PHE A 800 8.45 17.12 30.49
CA PHE A 800 9.14 16.07 29.72
C PHE A 800 9.14 14.72 30.42
N THR A 801 9.35 14.71 31.73
CA THR A 801 9.19 13.49 32.54
C THR A 801 7.77 12.96 32.48
N THR A 802 6.76 13.84 32.47
CA THR A 802 5.35 13.43 32.44
C THR A 802 4.99 12.81 31.08
N THR A 803 5.44 13.42 29.98
CA THR A 803 5.23 12.89 28.62
C THR A 803 6.04 11.61 28.39
N ALA A 804 7.28 11.53 28.87
CA ALA A 804 8.11 10.31 28.79
C ALA A 804 7.51 9.15 29.61
N VAL A 805 6.99 9.45 30.80
CA VAL A 805 6.28 8.48 31.64
C VAL A 805 4.97 8.04 30.99
N GLN A 806 4.22 8.95 30.36
CA GLN A 806 3.03 8.58 29.58
C GLN A 806 3.39 7.68 28.41
N LEU A 807 4.40 8.04 27.63
CA LEU A 807 4.86 7.25 26.49
C LEU A 807 5.34 5.85 26.92
N LEU A 808 6.13 5.78 28.00
CA LEU A 808 6.61 4.52 28.58
C LEU A 808 5.46 3.70 29.19
N ALA A 809 4.49 4.32 29.84
CA ALA A 809 3.32 3.62 30.36
C ALA A 809 2.47 3.04 29.22
N THR A 810 2.25 3.80 28.14
CA THR A 810 1.54 3.31 26.95
C THR A 810 2.31 2.17 26.26
N THR A 811 3.64 2.26 26.21
CA THR A 811 4.52 1.24 25.62
C THR A 811 4.60 -0.01 26.50
N GLN A 812 4.68 0.15 27.82
CA GLN A 812 4.74 -0.93 28.81
C GLN A 812 3.40 -1.67 28.92
N GLU A 813 2.28 -0.96 28.92
CA GLU A 813 0.94 -1.56 28.92
C GLU A 813 0.75 -2.44 27.68
N ARG A 814 1.27 -2.03 26.52
CA ARG A 814 1.26 -2.83 25.29
C ARG A 814 2.23 -4.02 25.32
N LEU A 815 3.46 -3.84 25.83
CA LEU A 815 4.41 -4.95 26.02
C LEU A 815 3.88 -6.02 26.99
N LEU A 816 3.14 -5.61 28.02
CA LEU A 816 2.50 -6.52 28.97
C LEU A 816 1.29 -7.24 28.37
N LEU A 817 0.56 -6.60 27.45
CA LEU A 817 -0.50 -7.24 26.66
C LEU A 817 0.08 -8.33 25.74
N ASP A 818 1.23 -8.09 25.09
CA ASP A 818 1.92 -9.10 24.27
C ASP A 818 2.48 -10.27 25.10
N GLN A 819 3.04 -10.00 26.30
CA GLN A 819 3.58 -11.04 27.18
C GLN A 819 2.52 -11.97 27.80
N ALA A 820 1.27 -11.52 27.91
CA ALA A 820 0.18 -12.32 28.50
C ALA A 820 -0.26 -13.51 27.63
N PHE A 821 0.08 -13.53 26.33
CA PHE A 821 -0.44 -14.50 25.37
C PHE A 821 0.60 -15.50 24.82
N ASP A 822 1.92 -15.24 24.91
CA ASP A 822 2.98 -16.26 24.82
C ASP A 822 4.23 -15.90 25.66
N PRO A 823 4.32 -16.40 26.91
CA PRO A 823 5.37 -15.98 27.84
C PRO A 823 6.76 -16.56 27.54
N LYS A 824 6.89 -17.56 26.65
CA LYS A 824 8.17 -18.27 26.42
C LYS A 824 8.98 -17.79 25.22
N SER A 825 8.33 -17.30 24.16
CA SER A 825 9.05 -16.79 22.97
C SER A 825 9.39 -15.30 23.04
N THR A 826 8.66 -14.56 23.88
CA THR A 826 8.74 -13.09 24.01
C THR A 826 9.87 -12.64 24.93
N LEU A 827 10.22 -13.44 25.95
CA LEU A 827 11.29 -13.11 26.91
C LEU A 827 12.68 -13.20 26.26
N ASP A 828 12.90 -14.16 25.36
CA ASP A 828 14.18 -14.34 24.66
C ASP A 828 14.34 -13.39 23.45
N ARG A 829 13.24 -12.84 22.90
CA ARG A 829 13.27 -11.96 21.72
C ARG A 829 13.47 -10.48 22.01
N TYR A 830 13.11 -9.99 23.20
CA TYR A 830 13.02 -8.54 23.46
C TYR A 830 13.81 -8.04 24.68
N ALA A 831 14.45 -8.93 25.45
CA ALA A 831 15.19 -8.55 26.66
C ALA A 831 16.68 -8.33 26.37
N GLY A 832 17.03 -7.23 25.72
CA GLY A 832 18.38 -6.66 25.84
C GLY A 832 18.51 -5.89 27.16
N GLU A 833 19.63 -6.04 27.88
CA GLU A 833 19.92 -5.32 29.14
C GLU A 833 19.73 -3.79 29.05
N GLU A 834 19.84 -3.22 27.84
CA GLU A 834 19.72 -1.78 27.59
C GLU A 834 18.30 -1.22 27.80
N VAL A 835 17.24 -1.98 27.47
CA VAL A 835 15.84 -1.51 27.62
C VAL A 835 15.47 -1.45 29.11
N TRP A 836 15.87 -2.47 29.88
CA TRP A 836 15.65 -2.50 31.33
C TRP A 836 16.52 -1.48 32.07
N ALA A 837 17.76 -1.25 31.61
CA ALA A 837 18.60 -0.18 32.15
C ALA A 837 18.01 1.22 31.89
N GLY A 838 17.39 1.45 30.72
CA GLY A 838 16.68 2.68 30.40
C GLY A 838 15.45 2.91 31.29
N ILE A 839 14.60 1.89 31.47
CA ILE A 839 13.42 1.95 32.35
C ILE A 839 13.84 2.18 33.80
N ALA A 840 14.88 1.49 34.29
CA ALA A 840 15.40 1.66 35.65
C ALA A 840 15.99 3.06 35.89
N MET A 841 16.72 3.61 34.91
CA MET A 841 17.29 4.95 34.98
C MET A 841 16.22 6.04 35.01
N ILE A 842 15.11 5.87 34.28
CA ILE A 842 14.00 6.84 34.25
C ILE A 842 13.15 6.76 35.51
N LEU A 843 12.87 5.56 36.02
CA LEU A 843 12.21 5.40 37.33
C LEU A 843 13.07 6.01 38.45
N TRP A 844 14.40 5.89 38.36
CA TRP A 844 15.34 6.52 39.28
C TRP A 844 15.40 8.06 39.14
N LEU A 845 15.31 8.60 37.92
CA LEU A 845 15.25 10.05 37.67
C LEU A 845 13.89 10.69 38.02
N SER A 846 12.82 9.88 38.10
CA SER A 846 11.47 10.32 38.49
C SER A 846 11.26 10.40 40.01
N GLN A 847 12.13 9.75 40.80
CA GLN A 847 12.21 9.85 42.26
C GLN A 847 13.18 10.97 42.66
#